data_AF-A0A3D1GWS8-F1
#
_entry.id   AF-A0A3D1GWS8-F1
#
_cell.length_a   1.000
_cell.length_b   1.000
_cell.length_c   1.000
_cell.angle_alpha   90.00
_cell.angle_beta   90.00
_cell.angle_gamma   90.00
#
_symmetry.space_group_name_H-M   'P 1'
#
loop_
_entity.id
_entity.type
_entity.pdbx_description
1 polymer ?
#
loop_
_entity_poly.entity_id
_entity_poly.type
_entity_poly.pdbx_seq_one_letter_code
_entity_poly.pdbx_strand_id
1 'polypeptide(L)'
;MKKKFYPMLLIAALSLSACTDVTEPTVDYGGNTFINDYSALVDAVNNLNKTLKERFDALNTLLRDGMADIKVAVEANTGAITILSENTKNGLKDINTSLFNGFEALSLQMTTLTGQITAQGEAIVYAMNQNGEILRLQIDTTGKLISAQILASGNALVDVINNQGNTMAERIAALTAAVKGGLADIKVEINNNTGAITAQGESLKAGLNTINTTIFNGFTAIKTTIDDNGDKIVTAMNKNGEILRLQIEDTGKLLNATLIANAEAIIKAINDQTSTMKERFNALTTAIETGLKDIKVEINNNTGAIKLLDDNTQGSLGNINTSLLKIDETLLNGFTAIKTIIDDNGDKIVTAMNKNGEVLRLQIEDTGKLLNATIIAKADAIITAINDQTKSLDERLNALTLAVQTGLADIKVEINENTGAIKFLEETTKTGLAQINTTLVNGFTKLNTKIDNHGKKIVTAIGNLSDTFEAQSKLLRLTIDTSGDLIASQLKSSILDLVTELKSQTITLGSKIDAINTTVGAGLAKIKVVNDKINTTLDLRLIAVENKLGSNNTSLGEIKTELSNLKTAIDNVNTNITAGYTAVKGSIDDMTGQLTVKLSDNTTAIVNMENGMKDQLVALKQMIEQQGGKIVTAIGQNGDVIVAAVNSQGSVIGTAITTQGGEIKGSITGLENGMKGAITQQTTDMNLVIAGVVDAITAQTAALNTAIAKGASKVVKSNTKLQTALTTAINELKDKQDANSQAMLKQLEKMAADNGIYQDPADKTSVYMEPSMWVAVSANPELKKIISDMLEVQKPTILCNAYYLAATGLVQNNEFITVETEKVLSTTEVVAGTLQPMELANGKKVIRIAKVPVQMNYNIQRAYPTTTKGITHIYFVDANGKSYTQPAGASNKWLALTTYKDGVIMSVVKCNVYLQNDAGVTGTPTFEYPE
;
A
#
# COMPACT_ATOMS: atom_id res chain seq x y z
N MET A 1 -24.23 -116.03 55.57
CA MET A 1 -23.72 -116.69 56.80
C MET A 1 -24.66 -117.83 57.21
N LYS A 2 -24.14 -118.74 58.05
CA LYS A 2 -24.82 -119.74 58.92
C LYS A 2 -26.33 -119.59 59.21
N LYS A 3 -26.99 -120.76 59.34
CA LYS A 3 -28.13 -121.14 60.23
C LYS A 3 -29.55 -120.69 59.81
N LYS A 4 -30.52 -121.62 59.65
CA LYS A 4 -31.36 -122.41 60.62
C LYS A 4 -32.56 -121.58 61.15
N PHE A 5 -33.76 -122.12 61.47
CA PHE A 5 -34.37 -123.48 61.45
C PHE A 5 -35.91 -123.29 61.29
N TYR A 6 -36.74 -124.24 60.80
CA TYR A 6 -37.40 -125.35 61.54
C TYR A 6 -38.04 -124.94 62.89
N PRO A 7 -39.24 -125.48 63.28
CA PRO A 7 -39.49 -126.94 63.23
C PRO A 7 -40.94 -127.50 63.01
N MET A 8 -40.99 -128.82 62.69
CA MET A 8 -41.89 -129.88 63.22
C MET A 8 -43.39 -129.94 62.83
N LEU A 9 -44.13 -131.08 62.97
CA LEU A 9 -43.91 -132.48 63.46
C LEU A 9 -44.81 -133.42 62.56
N LEU A 10 -44.45 -134.63 62.07
CA LEU A 10 -44.46 -136.00 62.67
C LEU A 10 -45.82 -136.39 63.35
N ILE A 11 -46.41 -137.61 63.33
CA ILE A 11 -46.10 -139.03 62.93
C ILE A 11 -47.46 -139.84 62.95
N ALA A 12 -47.71 -141.11 62.56
CA ALA A 12 -47.32 -142.08 61.49
C ALA A 12 -48.10 -143.44 61.69
N ALA A 13 -47.79 -144.54 60.95
CA ALA A 13 -48.25 -145.96 61.15
C ALA A 13 -49.74 -146.34 60.80
N LEU A 14 -50.26 -147.59 60.64
CA LEU A 14 -49.88 -149.02 60.29
C LEU A 14 -51.25 -149.84 60.23
N SER A 15 -51.49 -151.09 59.74
CA SER A 15 -50.91 -152.02 58.71
C SER A 15 -51.67 -153.39 58.60
N LEU A 16 -51.50 -154.15 57.49
CA LEU A 16 -51.61 -155.64 57.29
C LEU A 16 -52.98 -156.41 57.07
N SER A 17 -52.91 -157.45 56.20
CA SER A 17 -53.67 -158.75 56.12
C SER A 17 -55.18 -158.80 55.70
N ALA A 18 -55.77 -159.91 55.15
CA ALA A 18 -55.31 -161.08 54.35
C ALA A 18 -56.49 -161.99 53.81
N CYS A 19 -56.27 -162.81 52.76
CA CYS A 19 -57.07 -163.99 52.28
C CYS A 19 -58.49 -163.73 51.67
N THR A 20 -59.24 -164.67 51.02
CA THR A 20 -59.13 -166.15 50.80
C THR A 20 -59.53 -166.59 49.34
N ASP A 21 -60.08 -167.81 49.09
CA ASP A 21 -60.06 -168.54 47.77
C ASP A 21 -61.14 -169.70 47.66
N VAL A 22 -61.11 -170.52 46.57
CA VAL A 22 -61.44 -172.00 46.44
C VAL A 22 -62.73 -172.55 45.68
N THR A 23 -62.49 -173.18 44.50
CA THR A 23 -63.07 -174.42 43.84
C THR A 23 -64.41 -174.57 43.04
N GLU A 24 -64.38 -175.53 42.09
CA GLU A 24 -65.46 -176.18 41.27
C GLU A 24 -65.93 -177.54 41.86
N PRO A 25 -66.96 -178.27 41.32
CA PRO A 25 -66.70 -179.50 40.51
C PRO A 25 -67.82 -179.93 39.47
N THR A 26 -67.83 -181.21 39.05
CA THR A 26 -68.29 -181.77 37.74
C THR A 26 -69.49 -182.77 37.72
N VAL A 27 -70.26 -182.75 36.60
CA VAL A 27 -70.68 -183.85 35.64
C VAL A 27 -71.19 -185.25 36.11
N ASP A 28 -72.31 -185.76 35.52
CA ASP A 28 -72.48 -187.16 35.00
C ASP A 28 -73.70 -187.34 34.02
N TYR A 29 -74.01 -188.57 33.56
CA TYR A 29 -74.93 -188.99 32.45
C TYR A 29 -76.34 -189.43 32.95
N GLY A 30 -77.38 -189.79 32.16
CA GLY A 30 -77.66 -189.72 30.71
C GLY A 30 -78.67 -190.80 30.22
N GLY A 31 -79.52 -190.50 29.21
CA GLY A 31 -80.19 -191.52 28.36
C GLY A 31 -81.73 -191.54 28.26
N ASN A 32 -82.27 -191.11 27.09
CA ASN A 32 -83.53 -191.51 26.41
C ASN A 32 -84.89 -191.35 27.17
N THR A 33 -85.98 -190.76 26.63
CA THR A 33 -86.34 -190.42 25.23
C THR A 33 -87.24 -189.16 25.17
N PHE A 34 -87.06 -188.34 24.13
CA PHE A 34 -87.80 -187.11 23.74
C PHE A 34 -89.17 -186.76 24.39
N ILE A 35 -89.29 -185.51 24.87
CA ILE A 35 -90.06 -184.42 24.22
C ILE A 35 -89.71 -183.05 24.87
N ASN A 36 -89.76 -181.98 24.05
CA ASN A 36 -89.35 -180.59 24.30
C ASN A 36 -89.59 -179.97 25.70
N ASP A 37 -88.52 -179.43 26.30
CA ASP A 37 -88.52 -178.13 27.00
C ASP A 37 -87.16 -177.44 26.79
N TYR A 38 -87.13 -176.11 26.75
CA TYR A 38 -85.95 -175.26 26.51
C TYR A 38 -85.55 -174.37 27.71
N SER A 39 -86.30 -174.45 28.82
CA SER A 39 -86.11 -173.66 30.06
C SER A 39 -84.65 -173.50 30.50
N ALA A 40 -83.88 -174.60 30.57
CA ALA A 40 -82.50 -174.59 31.05
C ALA A 40 -81.52 -173.69 30.25
N LEU A 41 -81.80 -173.41 28.97
CA LEU A 41 -80.97 -172.51 28.16
C LEU A 41 -81.21 -171.03 28.53
N VAL A 42 -82.42 -170.70 28.98
CA VAL A 42 -82.81 -169.33 29.36
C VAL A 42 -82.11 -168.89 30.64
N ASP A 43 -82.03 -169.77 31.65
CA ASP A 43 -81.38 -169.46 32.92
C ASP A 43 -79.87 -169.27 32.81
N ALA A 44 -79.21 -170.02 31.91
CA ALA A 44 -77.79 -169.84 31.62
C ALA A 44 -77.50 -168.44 31.03
N VAL A 45 -78.34 -167.98 30.10
CA VAL A 45 -78.23 -166.63 29.50
C VAL A 45 -78.52 -165.54 30.54
N ASN A 46 -79.53 -165.73 31.39
CA ASN A 46 -79.89 -164.76 32.44
C ASN A 46 -78.76 -164.55 33.47
N ASN A 47 -78.10 -165.62 33.93
CA ASN A 47 -76.98 -165.51 34.87
C ASN A 47 -75.74 -164.85 34.26
N LEU A 48 -75.45 -165.12 32.98
CA LEU A 48 -74.36 -164.42 32.26
C LEU A 48 -74.64 -162.91 32.18
N ASN A 49 -75.88 -162.53 31.85
CA ASN A 49 -76.31 -161.13 31.73
C ASN A 49 -76.24 -160.39 33.08
N LYS A 50 -76.64 -161.05 34.18
CA LYS A 50 -76.48 -160.51 35.55
C LYS A 50 -75.02 -160.23 35.90
N THR A 51 -74.14 -161.21 35.67
CA THR A 51 -72.70 -161.10 35.99
C THR A 51 -72.01 -159.98 35.19
N LEU A 52 -72.42 -159.80 33.93
CA LEU A 52 -71.98 -158.69 33.09
C LEU A 52 -72.43 -157.33 33.64
N LYS A 53 -73.70 -157.22 34.07
CA LYS A 53 -74.22 -155.98 34.67
C LYS A 53 -73.49 -155.61 35.96
N GLU A 54 -73.27 -156.55 36.88
CA GLU A 54 -72.60 -156.28 38.16
C GLU A 54 -71.14 -155.79 37.96
N ARG A 55 -70.42 -156.34 36.97
CA ARG A 55 -69.09 -155.83 36.58
C ARG A 55 -69.15 -154.44 35.93
N PHE A 56 -70.20 -154.16 35.15
CA PHE A 56 -70.37 -152.83 34.52
C PHE A 56 -70.68 -151.76 35.57
N ASP A 57 -71.56 -152.04 36.54
CA ASP A 57 -71.91 -151.11 37.62
C ASP A 57 -70.71 -150.82 38.54
N ALA A 58 -69.85 -151.82 38.79
CA ALA A 58 -68.60 -151.64 39.53
C ALA A 58 -67.59 -150.75 38.77
N LEU A 59 -67.40 -150.98 37.47
CA LEU A 59 -66.55 -150.13 36.62
C LEU A 59 -67.07 -148.68 36.55
N ASN A 60 -68.38 -148.51 36.46
CA ASN A 60 -69.03 -147.20 36.42
C ASN A 60 -68.86 -146.43 37.73
N THR A 61 -68.84 -147.14 38.87
CA THR A 61 -68.55 -146.58 40.20
C THR A 61 -67.09 -146.10 40.28
N LEU A 62 -66.13 -146.95 39.89
CA LEU A 62 -64.70 -146.59 39.89
C LEU A 62 -64.40 -145.39 38.98
N LEU A 63 -65.05 -145.31 37.81
CA LEU A 63 -64.96 -144.16 36.90
C LEU A 63 -65.55 -142.89 37.52
N ARG A 64 -66.69 -142.98 38.19
CA ARG A 64 -67.36 -141.82 38.80
C ARG A 64 -66.54 -141.25 39.96
N ASP A 65 -66.00 -142.11 40.80
CA ASP A 65 -65.25 -141.70 41.99
C ASP A 65 -63.85 -141.18 41.57
N GLY A 66 -63.19 -141.80 40.59
CA GLY A 66 -61.97 -141.26 39.98
C GLY A 66 -62.17 -139.90 39.29
N MET A 67 -63.34 -139.66 38.66
CA MET A 67 -63.71 -138.34 38.16
C MET A 67 -64.03 -137.33 39.26
N ALA A 68 -64.45 -137.77 40.46
CA ALA A 68 -64.65 -136.87 41.59
C ALA A 68 -63.31 -136.37 42.15
N ASP A 69 -62.31 -137.23 42.31
CA ASP A 69 -60.96 -136.83 42.75
C ASP A 69 -60.28 -135.92 41.73
N ILE A 70 -60.37 -136.24 40.43
CA ILE A 70 -59.87 -135.36 39.36
C ILE A 70 -60.60 -134.01 39.39
N LYS A 71 -61.92 -133.99 39.60
CA LYS A 71 -62.69 -132.75 39.72
C LYS A 71 -62.21 -131.91 40.90
N VAL A 72 -62.02 -132.49 42.08
CA VAL A 72 -61.53 -131.76 43.27
C VAL A 72 -60.11 -131.20 43.04
N ALA A 73 -59.22 -131.97 42.40
CA ALA A 73 -57.87 -131.51 42.06
C ALA A 73 -57.89 -130.38 41.00
N VAL A 74 -58.81 -130.44 40.04
CA VAL A 74 -59.01 -129.37 39.04
C VAL A 74 -59.61 -128.12 39.70
N GLU A 75 -60.65 -128.25 40.53
CA GLU A 75 -61.26 -127.10 41.24
C GLU A 75 -60.26 -126.42 42.19
N ALA A 76 -59.40 -127.18 42.88
CA ALA A 76 -58.32 -126.64 43.70
C ALA A 76 -57.27 -125.89 42.88
N ASN A 77 -56.82 -126.45 41.75
CA ASN A 77 -55.88 -125.78 40.85
C ASN A 77 -56.50 -124.56 40.15
N THR A 78 -57.76 -124.60 39.76
CA THR A 78 -58.50 -123.44 39.25
C THR A 78 -58.57 -122.34 40.30
N GLY A 79 -58.91 -122.67 41.55
CA GLY A 79 -58.90 -121.69 42.66
C GLY A 79 -57.52 -121.05 42.87
N ALA A 80 -56.45 -121.86 42.85
CA ALA A 80 -55.08 -121.36 42.94
C ALA A 80 -54.70 -120.43 41.76
N ILE A 81 -55.08 -120.79 40.53
CA ILE A 81 -54.87 -119.97 39.32
C ILE A 81 -55.68 -118.68 39.37
N THR A 82 -56.93 -118.71 39.84
CA THR A 82 -57.75 -117.51 40.05
C THR A 82 -57.09 -116.57 41.08
N ILE A 83 -56.62 -117.10 42.21
CA ILE A 83 -55.91 -116.28 43.22
C ILE A 83 -54.59 -115.72 42.66
N LEU A 84 -53.81 -116.49 41.90
CA LEU A 84 -52.60 -115.99 41.25
C LEU A 84 -52.92 -114.89 40.23
N SER A 85 -53.99 -115.06 39.45
CA SER A 85 -54.46 -114.09 38.46
C SER A 85 -54.93 -112.80 39.12
N GLU A 86 -55.76 -112.88 40.16
CA GLU A 86 -56.25 -111.72 40.91
C GLU A 86 -55.10 -110.99 41.62
N ASN A 87 -54.14 -111.72 42.20
CA ASN A 87 -52.93 -111.12 42.79
C ASN A 87 -52.01 -110.47 41.74
N THR A 88 -51.87 -111.07 40.55
CA THR A 88 -51.08 -110.50 39.45
C THR A 88 -51.75 -109.24 38.90
N LYS A 89 -53.07 -109.28 38.74
CA LYS A 89 -53.93 -108.16 38.31
C LYS A 89 -53.93 -107.01 39.31
N ASN A 90 -53.98 -107.30 40.61
CA ASN A 90 -53.86 -106.29 41.67
C ASN A 90 -52.42 -105.74 41.75
N GLY A 91 -51.39 -106.58 41.69
CA GLY A 91 -50.00 -106.12 41.64
C GLY A 91 -49.70 -105.23 40.43
N LEU A 92 -50.21 -105.59 39.24
CA LEU A 92 -50.13 -104.75 38.04
C LEU A 92 -50.92 -103.45 38.19
N LYS A 93 -52.11 -103.48 38.81
CA LYS A 93 -52.90 -102.29 39.11
C LYS A 93 -52.16 -101.36 40.08
N ASP A 94 -51.55 -101.89 41.14
CA ASP A 94 -50.84 -101.11 42.15
C ASP A 94 -49.52 -100.54 41.59
N ILE A 95 -48.81 -101.30 40.75
CA ILE A 95 -47.66 -100.80 39.97
C ILE A 95 -48.10 -99.68 39.02
N ASN A 96 -49.21 -99.86 38.30
CA ASN A 96 -49.73 -98.87 37.37
C ASN A 96 -50.21 -97.61 38.10
N THR A 97 -50.90 -97.73 39.24
CA THR A 97 -51.28 -96.60 40.10
C THR A 97 -50.06 -95.91 40.70
N SER A 98 -49.02 -96.65 41.13
CA SER A 98 -47.77 -96.07 41.63
C SER A 98 -47.01 -95.30 40.55
N LEU A 99 -46.94 -95.85 39.33
CA LEU A 99 -46.38 -95.15 38.16
C LEU A 99 -47.20 -93.92 37.79
N PHE A 100 -48.52 -94.02 37.73
CA PHE A 100 -49.39 -92.90 37.35
C PHE A 100 -49.34 -91.78 38.40
N ASN A 101 -49.38 -92.11 39.69
CA ASN A 101 -49.20 -91.16 40.78
C ASN A 101 -47.79 -90.55 40.78
N GLY A 102 -46.76 -91.32 40.39
CA GLY A 102 -45.39 -90.83 40.19
C GLY A 102 -45.28 -89.85 39.01
N PHE A 103 -45.97 -90.12 37.90
CA PHE A 103 -46.05 -89.20 36.77
C PHE A 103 -46.91 -87.96 37.08
N GLU A 104 -48.00 -88.07 37.85
CA GLU A 104 -48.74 -86.91 38.36
C GLU A 104 -47.88 -86.07 39.30
N ALA A 105 -47.16 -86.68 40.24
CA ALA A 105 -46.26 -85.97 41.15
C ALA A 105 -45.12 -85.27 40.39
N LEU A 106 -44.53 -85.92 39.38
CA LEU A 106 -43.53 -85.32 38.50
C LEU A 106 -44.11 -84.18 37.64
N SER A 107 -45.33 -84.36 37.12
CA SER A 107 -46.06 -83.34 36.35
C SER A 107 -46.42 -82.12 37.21
N LEU A 108 -46.83 -82.34 38.46
CA LEU A 108 -47.12 -81.30 39.44
C LEU A 108 -45.84 -80.57 39.87
N GLN A 109 -44.72 -81.30 40.05
CA GLN A 109 -43.40 -80.69 40.26
C GLN A 109 -42.93 -79.89 39.04
N MET A 110 -43.11 -80.39 37.82
CA MET A 110 -42.80 -79.64 36.60
C MET A 110 -43.67 -78.40 36.44
N THR A 111 -44.96 -78.48 36.76
CA THR A 111 -45.89 -77.35 36.74
C THR A 111 -45.54 -76.32 37.81
N THR A 112 -45.14 -76.77 39.00
CA THR A 112 -44.64 -75.91 40.10
C THR A 112 -43.33 -75.23 39.69
N LEU A 113 -42.39 -75.97 39.10
CA LEU A 113 -41.10 -75.44 38.63
C LEU A 113 -41.31 -74.46 37.46
N THR A 114 -42.25 -74.75 36.55
CA THR A 114 -42.65 -73.83 35.47
C THR A 114 -43.26 -72.56 36.06
N GLY A 115 -44.19 -72.68 37.02
CA GLY A 115 -44.76 -71.52 37.74
C GLY A 115 -43.71 -70.69 38.49
N GLN A 116 -42.71 -71.34 39.11
CA GLN A 116 -41.58 -70.67 39.74
C GLN A 116 -40.67 -69.97 38.71
N ILE A 117 -40.36 -70.61 37.58
CA ILE A 117 -39.55 -70.01 36.50
C ILE A 117 -40.31 -68.84 35.84
N THR A 118 -41.61 -68.96 35.62
CA THR A 118 -42.47 -67.87 35.12
C THR A 118 -42.52 -66.72 36.12
N ALA A 119 -42.83 -66.96 37.40
CA ALA A 119 -42.89 -65.91 38.41
C ALA A 119 -41.51 -65.25 38.65
N GLN A 120 -40.42 -66.01 38.62
CA GLN A 120 -39.06 -65.48 38.70
C GLN A 120 -38.70 -64.68 37.44
N GLY A 121 -39.13 -65.12 36.26
CA GLY A 121 -38.98 -64.41 34.99
C GLY A 121 -39.77 -63.10 34.97
N GLU A 122 -41.02 -63.10 35.42
CA GLU A 122 -41.85 -61.91 35.60
C GLU A 122 -41.25 -60.95 36.63
N ALA A 123 -40.72 -61.46 37.75
CA ALA A 123 -40.00 -60.65 38.74
C ALA A 123 -38.70 -60.04 38.18
N ILE A 124 -37.95 -60.78 37.36
CA ILE A 124 -36.76 -60.28 36.66
C ILE A 124 -37.15 -59.23 35.62
N VAL A 125 -38.19 -59.46 34.81
CA VAL A 125 -38.71 -58.48 33.84
C VAL A 125 -39.24 -57.24 34.54
N TYR A 126 -39.94 -57.37 35.67
CA TYR A 126 -40.39 -56.26 36.49
C TYR A 126 -39.21 -55.47 37.07
N ALA A 127 -38.19 -56.15 37.62
CA ALA A 127 -36.98 -55.50 38.12
C ALA A 127 -36.15 -54.83 36.99
N MET A 128 -36.09 -55.44 35.80
CA MET A 128 -35.44 -54.85 34.62
C MET A 128 -36.22 -53.65 34.08
N ASN A 129 -37.55 -53.68 34.10
CA ASN A 129 -38.39 -52.56 33.73
C ASN A 129 -38.29 -51.41 34.74
N GLN A 130 -38.27 -51.71 36.04
CA GLN A 130 -38.05 -50.70 37.08
C GLN A 130 -36.64 -50.11 37.02
N ASN A 131 -35.59 -50.93 36.82
CA ASN A 131 -34.24 -50.43 36.59
C ASN A 131 -34.12 -49.64 35.29
N GLY A 132 -34.86 -50.01 34.24
CA GLY A 132 -34.96 -49.28 32.98
C GLY A 132 -35.66 -47.93 33.14
N GLU A 133 -36.75 -47.87 33.91
CA GLU A 133 -37.43 -46.62 34.27
C GLU A 133 -36.58 -45.74 35.19
N ILE A 134 -35.88 -46.30 36.17
CA ILE A 134 -34.92 -45.58 37.02
C ILE A 134 -33.77 -45.02 36.17
N LEU A 135 -33.22 -45.81 35.23
CA LEU A 135 -32.19 -45.36 34.31
C LEU A 135 -32.73 -44.27 33.36
N ARG A 136 -33.96 -44.41 32.85
CA ARG A 136 -34.64 -43.40 32.02
C ARG A 136 -34.87 -42.11 32.81
N LEU A 137 -35.30 -42.19 34.06
CA LEU A 137 -35.49 -41.06 34.98
C LEU A 137 -34.16 -40.41 35.37
N GLN A 138 -33.08 -41.19 35.56
CA GLN A 138 -31.74 -40.65 35.79
C GLN A 138 -31.18 -39.96 34.54
N ILE A 139 -31.39 -40.53 33.34
CA ILE A 139 -30.98 -39.91 32.07
C ILE A 139 -31.82 -38.65 31.78
N ASP A 140 -33.13 -38.68 32.01
CA ASP A 140 -34.02 -37.52 31.88
C ASP A 140 -33.69 -36.42 32.89
N THR A 141 -33.47 -36.77 34.16
CA THR A 141 -33.06 -35.81 35.22
C THR A 141 -31.69 -35.24 34.93
N THR A 142 -30.69 -36.06 34.57
CA THR A 142 -29.33 -35.60 34.24
C THR A 142 -29.32 -34.80 32.94
N GLY A 143 -30.11 -35.20 31.95
CA GLY A 143 -30.30 -34.46 30.69
C GLY A 143 -30.97 -33.11 30.90
N LYS A 144 -31.99 -33.02 31.76
CA LYS A 144 -32.60 -31.76 32.20
C LYS A 144 -31.63 -30.92 33.02
N LEU A 145 -30.82 -31.52 33.90
CA LEU A 145 -29.80 -30.80 34.67
C LEU A 145 -28.72 -30.22 33.75
N ILE A 146 -28.20 -31.01 32.81
CA ILE A 146 -27.25 -30.57 31.78
C ILE A 146 -27.86 -29.48 30.89
N SER A 147 -29.12 -29.65 30.46
CA SER A 147 -29.83 -28.64 29.65
C SER A 147 -30.05 -27.35 30.44
N ALA A 148 -30.37 -27.42 31.73
CA ALA A 148 -30.46 -26.26 32.61
C ALA A 148 -29.09 -25.62 32.87
N GLN A 149 -28.02 -26.40 33.02
CA GLN A 149 -26.66 -25.90 33.18
C GLN A 149 -26.17 -25.20 31.90
N ILE A 150 -26.47 -25.76 30.72
CA ILE A 150 -26.18 -25.19 29.41
C ILE A 150 -27.03 -23.94 29.16
N LEU A 151 -28.32 -23.95 29.53
CA LEU A 151 -29.19 -22.78 29.40
C LEU A 151 -28.75 -21.65 30.35
N ALA A 152 -28.39 -21.96 31.60
CA ALA A 152 -27.86 -20.99 32.55
C ALA A 152 -26.50 -20.44 32.12
N SER A 153 -25.60 -21.29 31.62
CA SER A 153 -24.28 -20.85 31.10
C SER A 153 -24.41 -20.08 29.79
N GLY A 154 -25.37 -20.46 28.93
CA GLY A 154 -25.70 -19.78 27.69
C GLY A 154 -26.33 -18.42 27.95
N ASN A 155 -27.28 -18.33 28.89
CA ASN A 155 -27.86 -17.06 29.33
C ASN A 155 -26.80 -16.17 29.99
N ALA A 156 -25.96 -16.70 30.88
CA ALA A 156 -24.86 -15.92 31.48
C ALA A 156 -23.84 -15.45 30.43
N LEU A 157 -23.54 -16.25 29.40
CA LEU A 157 -22.70 -15.85 28.28
C LEU A 157 -23.38 -14.79 27.42
N VAL A 158 -24.68 -14.91 27.16
CA VAL A 158 -25.51 -13.90 26.48
C VAL A 158 -25.58 -12.61 27.30
N ASP A 159 -25.68 -12.67 28.63
CA ASP A 159 -25.67 -11.50 29.52
C ASP A 159 -24.29 -10.84 29.56
N VAL A 160 -23.19 -11.61 29.51
CA VAL A 160 -21.83 -11.06 29.37
C VAL A 160 -21.64 -10.41 28.00
N ILE A 161 -22.07 -11.07 26.92
CA ILE A 161 -22.02 -10.53 25.54
C ILE A 161 -22.91 -9.30 25.39
N ASN A 162 -24.11 -9.29 26.00
CA ASN A 162 -25.02 -8.15 25.98
C ASN A 162 -24.49 -7.01 26.84
N ASN A 163 -23.91 -7.26 28.01
CA ASN A 163 -23.29 -6.20 28.81
C ASN A 163 -22.04 -5.63 28.13
N GLN A 164 -21.19 -6.46 27.53
CA GLN A 164 -20.06 -5.98 26.72
C GLN A 164 -20.53 -5.26 25.45
N GLY A 165 -21.59 -5.74 24.80
CA GLY A 165 -22.22 -5.12 23.63
C GLY A 165 -22.87 -3.78 23.97
N ASN A 166 -23.57 -3.67 25.10
CA ASN A 166 -24.13 -2.42 25.62
C ASN A 166 -23.01 -1.45 26.02
N THR A 167 -21.98 -1.90 26.75
CA THR A 167 -20.79 -1.07 27.05
C THR A 167 -20.08 -0.62 25.77
N MET A 168 -20.01 -1.46 24.73
CA MET A 168 -19.43 -1.10 23.44
C MET A 168 -20.32 -0.09 22.71
N ALA A 169 -21.64 -0.27 22.72
CA ALA A 169 -22.61 0.64 22.13
C ALA A 169 -22.64 2.00 22.84
N GLU A 170 -22.54 2.02 24.18
CA GLU A 170 -22.39 3.24 24.99
C GLU A 170 -21.06 3.95 24.70
N ARG A 171 -19.94 3.21 24.59
CA ARG A 171 -18.64 3.80 24.22
C ARG A 171 -18.62 4.30 22.78
N ILE A 172 -19.28 3.61 21.84
CA ILE A 172 -19.45 4.06 20.45
C ILE A 172 -20.41 5.26 20.39
N ALA A 173 -21.48 5.30 21.18
CA ALA A 173 -22.39 6.43 21.26
C ALA A 173 -21.72 7.66 21.89
N ALA A 174 -20.93 7.49 22.96
CA ALA A 174 -20.12 8.54 23.57
C ALA A 174 -19.03 9.05 22.62
N LEU A 175 -18.34 8.16 21.90
CA LEU A 175 -17.37 8.53 20.86
C LEU A 175 -18.05 9.26 19.70
N THR A 176 -19.22 8.79 19.26
CA THR A 176 -20.03 9.44 18.21
C THR A 176 -20.52 10.82 18.66
N ALA A 177 -20.93 10.97 19.93
CA ALA A 177 -21.31 12.25 20.51
C ALA A 177 -20.13 13.21 20.63
N ALA A 178 -18.95 12.74 21.06
CA ALA A 178 -17.73 13.53 21.15
C ALA A 178 -17.24 13.98 19.75
N VAL A 179 -17.21 13.06 18.77
CA VAL A 179 -16.86 13.39 17.38
C VAL A 179 -17.87 14.35 16.75
N LYS A 180 -19.18 14.16 17.00
CA LYS A 180 -20.23 15.06 16.52
C LYS A 180 -20.21 16.42 17.22
N GLY A 181 -19.78 16.49 18.47
CA GLY A 181 -19.52 17.73 19.22
C GLY A 181 -18.33 18.48 18.62
N GLY A 182 -17.16 17.83 18.55
CA GLY A 182 -15.96 18.44 17.95
C GLY A 182 -16.17 18.89 16.50
N LEU A 183 -16.91 18.12 15.68
CA LEU A 183 -17.30 18.54 14.33
C LEU A 183 -18.31 19.70 14.31
N ALA A 184 -19.15 19.86 15.34
CA ALA A 184 -20.02 21.02 15.48
C ALA A 184 -19.23 22.27 15.90
N ASP A 185 -18.28 22.13 16.82
CA ASP A 185 -17.41 23.22 17.28
C ASP A 185 -16.48 23.70 16.15
N ILE A 186 -15.82 22.77 15.44
CA ILE A 186 -15.05 23.06 14.22
C ILE A 186 -15.94 23.74 13.16
N LYS A 187 -17.20 23.32 13.01
CA LYS A 187 -18.15 23.99 12.10
C LYS A 187 -18.51 25.40 12.57
N VAL A 188 -18.58 25.67 13.87
CA VAL A 188 -18.77 27.01 14.41
C VAL A 188 -17.54 27.89 14.15
N GLU A 189 -16.32 27.40 14.37
CA GLU A 189 -15.11 28.14 14.03
C GLU A 189 -14.98 28.40 12.52
N ILE A 190 -15.26 27.42 11.67
CA ILE A 190 -15.27 27.59 10.20
C ILE A 190 -16.32 28.63 9.79
N ASN A 191 -17.52 28.61 10.38
CA ASN A 191 -18.56 29.62 10.11
C ASN A 191 -18.12 31.03 10.56
N ASN A 192 -17.50 31.15 11.74
CA ASN A 192 -16.99 32.42 12.27
C ASN A 192 -15.88 32.99 11.38
N ASN A 193 -14.92 32.16 10.97
CA ASN A 193 -13.85 32.55 10.04
C ASN A 193 -14.40 32.89 8.65
N THR A 194 -15.40 32.15 8.15
CA THR A 194 -16.10 32.47 6.88
C THR A 194 -16.82 33.82 6.97
N GLY A 195 -17.45 34.13 8.11
CA GLY A 195 -18.05 35.44 8.36
C GLY A 195 -17.02 36.57 8.40
N ALA A 196 -15.89 36.37 9.07
CA ALA A 196 -14.79 37.33 9.14
C ALA A 196 -14.17 37.60 7.74
N ILE A 197 -13.92 36.55 6.95
CA ILE A 197 -13.42 36.67 5.58
C ILE A 197 -14.43 37.39 4.68
N THR A 198 -15.74 37.11 4.85
CA THR A 198 -16.81 37.79 4.11
C THR A 198 -16.86 39.28 4.44
N ALA A 199 -16.75 39.64 5.73
CA ALA A 199 -16.71 41.03 6.19
C ALA A 199 -15.46 41.78 5.68
N GLN A 200 -14.29 41.12 5.63
CA GLN A 200 -13.09 41.68 5.01
C GLN A 200 -13.25 41.86 3.50
N GLY A 201 -13.89 40.91 2.81
CA GLY A 201 -14.20 41.02 1.37
C GLY A 201 -15.13 42.19 1.04
N GLU A 202 -16.20 42.38 1.82
CA GLU A 202 -17.10 43.54 1.70
C GLU A 202 -16.38 44.86 1.99
N SER A 203 -15.52 44.91 3.02
CA SER A 203 -14.70 46.09 3.36
C SER A 203 -13.70 46.44 2.26
N LEU A 204 -13.02 45.44 1.68
CA LEU A 204 -12.09 45.62 0.56
C LEU A 204 -12.81 46.13 -0.70
N LYS A 205 -13.99 45.57 -1.01
CA LYS A 205 -14.87 46.00 -2.09
C LYS A 205 -15.36 47.44 -1.90
N ALA A 206 -15.70 47.85 -0.67
CA ALA A 206 -16.03 49.23 -0.35
C ALA A 206 -14.83 50.18 -0.58
N GLY A 207 -13.64 49.82 -0.10
CA GLY A 207 -12.42 50.59 -0.31
C GLY A 207 -12.04 50.74 -1.79
N LEU A 208 -12.12 49.67 -2.57
CA LEU A 208 -11.87 49.68 -4.02
C LEU A 208 -12.89 50.56 -4.77
N ASN A 209 -14.17 50.51 -4.40
CA ASN A 209 -15.19 51.41 -4.94
C ASN A 209 -14.88 52.89 -4.62
N THR A 210 -14.49 53.21 -3.38
CA THR A 210 -14.10 54.57 -2.99
C THR A 210 -12.90 55.08 -3.79
N ILE A 211 -11.88 54.25 -3.98
CA ILE A 211 -10.69 54.57 -4.81
C ILE A 211 -11.12 54.81 -6.26
N ASN A 212 -11.96 53.94 -6.84
CA ASN A 212 -12.44 54.07 -8.21
C ASN A 212 -13.24 55.37 -8.43
N THR A 213 -14.16 55.72 -7.52
CA THR A 213 -14.89 57.00 -7.56
C THR A 213 -13.95 58.20 -7.40
N THR A 214 -12.93 58.11 -6.53
CA THR A 214 -11.95 59.20 -6.35
C THR A 214 -11.12 59.42 -7.62
N ILE A 215 -10.66 58.35 -8.26
CA ILE A 215 -9.91 58.41 -9.53
C ILE A 215 -10.80 58.97 -10.66
N PHE A 216 -12.05 58.52 -10.78
CA PHE A 216 -13.00 59.01 -11.77
C PHE A 216 -13.30 60.51 -11.61
N ASN A 217 -13.50 60.97 -10.37
CA ASN A 217 -13.69 62.38 -10.06
C ASN A 217 -12.42 63.21 -10.35
N GLY A 218 -11.23 62.66 -10.09
CA GLY A 218 -9.96 63.27 -10.45
C GLY A 218 -9.79 63.47 -11.96
N PHE A 219 -10.05 62.44 -12.77
CA PHE A 219 -10.05 62.57 -14.23
C PHE A 219 -11.11 63.56 -14.75
N THR A 220 -12.28 63.62 -14.11
CA THR A 220 -13.33 64.59 -14.43
C THR A 220 -12.85 66.03 -14.19
N ALA A 221 -12.23 66.30 -13.04
CA ALA A 221 -11.66 67.62 -12.72
C ALA A 221 -10.50 68.01 -13.65
N ILE A 222 -9.65 67.06 -14.04
CA ILE A 222 -8.59 67.28 -15.04
C ILE A 222 -9.21 67.63 -16.40
N LYS A 223 -10.25 66.91 -16.84
CA LYS A 223 -10.95 67.21 -18.10
C LYS A 223 -11.52 68.62 -18.09
N THR A 224 -12.29 68.98 -17.05
CA THR A 224 -12.84 70.34 -16.91
C THR A 224 -11.73 71.39 -16.96
N THR A 225 -10.61 71.18 -16.27
CA THR A 225 -9.47 72.12 -16.28
C THR A 225 -8.81 72.26 -17.67
N ILE A 226 -8.81 71.21 -18.48
CA ILE A 226 -8.32 71.24 -19.86
C ILE A 226 -9.30 71.98 -20.77
N ASP A 227 -10.59 71.66 -20.69
CA ASP A 227 -11.67 72.34 -21.46
C ASP A 227 -11.63 73.86 -21.18
N ASP A 228 -11.64 74.24 -19.90
CA ASP A 228 -11.58 75.61 -19.39
C ASP A 228 -10.39 76.41 -19.93
N ASN A 229 -9.25 75.76 -20.15
CA ASN A 229 -8.03 76.40 -20.65
C ASN A 229 -8.00 76.42 -22.19
N GLY A 230 -8.60 75.42 -22.85
CA GLY A 230 -8.85 75.44 -24.28
C GLY A 230 -9.70 76.65 -24.70
N ASP A 231 -10.83 76.87 -24.03
CA ASP A 231 -11.72 78.01 -24.33
C ASP A 231 -11.04 79.37 -24.08
N LYS A 232 -10.19 79.49 -23.05
CA LYS A 232 -9.38 80.69 -22.80
C LYS A 232 -8.37 80.94 -23.92
N ILE A 233 -7.71 79.89 -24.43
CA ILE A 233 -6.76 79.98 -25.55
C ILE A 233 -7.48 80.36 -26.85
N VAL A 234 -8.61 79.70 -27.17
CA VAL A 234 -9.43 80.02 -28.36
C VAL A 234 -9.92 81.46 -28.31
N THR A 235 -10.41 81.93 -27.16
CA THR A 235 -10.85 83.32 -26.96
C THR A 235 -9.70 84.32 -27.19
N ALA A 236 -8.49 84.03 -26.67
CA ALA A 236 -7.33 84.88 -26.88
C ALA A 236 -6.86 84.90 -28.35
N MET A 237 -6.83 83.74 -29.02
CA MET A 237 -6.46 83.64 -30.43
C MET A 237 -7.44 84.39 -31.34
N ASN A 238 -8.75 84.23 -31.12
CA ASN A 238 -9.77 84.95 -31.89
C ASN A 238 -9.64 86.47 -31.73
N LYS A 239 -9.37 86.94 -30.50
CA LYS A 239 -9.20 88.38 -30.21
C LYS A 239 -7.96 88.97 -30.89
N ASN A 240 -6.85 88.22 -30.93
CA ASN A 240 -5.65 88.61 -31.66
C ASN A 240 -5.83 88.57 -33.19
N GLY A 241 -6.59 87.60 -33.70
CA GLY A 241 -6.94 87.50 -35.12
C GLY A 241 -7.75 88.70 -35.61
N GLU A 242 -8.73 89.17 -34.82
CA GLU A 242 -9.54 90.34 -35.15
C GLU A 242 -8.72 91.65 -35.11
N ILE A 243 -7.79 91.79 -34.16
CA ILE A 243 -6.84 92.93 -34.13
C ILE A 243 -5.98 92.94 -35.40
N LEU A 244 -5.43 91.79 -35.81
CA LEU A 244 -4.64 91.67 -37.03
C LEU A 244 -5.47 91.98 -38.28
N ARG A 245 -6.73 91.51 -38.34
CA ARG A 245 -7.66 91.80 -39.44
C ARG A 245 -7.90 93.31 -39.60
N LEU A 246 -8.17 94.02 -38.50
CA LEU A 246 -8.37 95.47 -38.50
C LEU A 246 -7.12 96.23 -38.94
N GLN A 247 -5.93 95.86 -38.44
CA GLN A 247 -4.66 96.47 -38.86
C GLN A 247 -4.38 96.31 -40.36
N ILE A 248 -4.68 95.14 -40.93
CA ILE A 248 -4.56 94.90 -42.38
C ILE A 248 -5.56 95.76 -43.16
N GLU A 249 -6.81 95.87 -42.69
CA GLU A 249 -7.86 96.64 -43.36
C GLU A 249 -7.52 98.15 -43.43
N ASP A 250 -7.05 98.73 -42.33
CA ASP A 250 -6.71 100.16 -42.27
C ASP A 250 -5.40 100.48 -43.02
N THR A 251 -4.42 99.57 -42.99
CA THR A 251 -3.21 99.69 -43.82
C THR A 251 -3.56 99.64 -45.32
N GLY A 252 -4.50 98.75 -45.71
CA GLY A 252 -5.00 98.66 -47.08
C GLY A 252 -5.72 99.93 -47.55
N LYS A 253 -6.56 100.54 -46.71
CA LYS A 253 -7.22 101.82 -47.00
C LYS A 253 -6.21 102.95 -47.20
N LEU A 254 -5.20 103.05 -46.33
CA LEU A 254 -4.15 104.06 -46.40
C LEU A 254 -3.31 103.92 -47.68
N LEU A 255 -2.94 102.69 -48.04
CA LEU A 255 -2.22 102.39 -49.28
C LEU A 255 -3.04 102.78 -50.52
N ASN A 256 -4.33 102.42 -50.57
CA ASN A 256 -5.20 102.74 -51.70
C ASN A 256 -5.41 104.26 -51.87
N ALA A 257 -5.62 105.00 -50.77
CA ALA A 257 -5.73 106.46 -50.81
C ALA A 257 -4.43 107.12 -51.34
N THR A 258 -3.27 106.59 -50.94
CA THR A 258 -1.96 107.07 -51.42
C THR A 258 -1.75 106.81 -52.92
N LEU A 259 -2.19 105.64 -53.41
CA LEU A 259 -2.13 105.30 -54.84
C LEU A 259 -3.03 106.18 -55.70
N ILE A 260 -4.25 106.48 -55.24
CA ILE A 260 -5.19 107.37 -55.93
C ILE A 260 -4.62 108.79 -56.04
N ALA A 261 -4.13 109.37 -54.93
CA ALA A 261 -3.55 110.71 -54.94
C ALA A 261 -2.33 110.84 -55.89
N ASN A 262 -1.49 109.80 -55.95
CA ASN A 262 -0.36 109.76 -56.89
C ASN A 262 -0.83 109.67 -58.35
N ALA A 263 -1.89 108.89 -58.64
CA ALA A 263 -2.46 108.79 -59.98
C ALA A 263 -3.07 110.11 -60.45
N GLU A 264 -3.82 110.81 -59.59
CA GLU A 264 -4.40 112.13 -59.88
C GLU A 264 -3.32 113.19 -60.17
N ALA A 265 -2.22 113.19 -59.41
CA ALA A 265 -1.08 114.08 -59.64
C ALA A 265 -0.41 113.84 -61.01
N ILE A 266 -0.24 112.57 -61.40
CA ILE A 266 0.33 112.19 -62.71
C ILE A 266 -0.62 112.60 -63.85
N ILE A 267 -1.92 112.33 -63.71
CA ILE A 267 -2.95 112.71 -64.70
C ILE A 267 -2.96 114.24 -64.90
N LYS A 268 -2.86 115.03 -63.83
CA LYS A 268 -2.76 116.49 -63.93
C LYS A 268 -1.52 116.92 -64.73
N ALA A 269 -0.35 116.38 -64.40
CA ALA A 269 0.90 116.74 -65.08
C ALA A 269 0.87 116.43 -66.59
N ILE A 270 0.29 115.29 -66.98
CA ILE A 270 0.11 114.91 -68.40
C ILE A 270 -0.83 115.89 -69.13
N ASN A 271 -1.92 116.30 -68.48
CA ASN A 271 -2.87 117.26 -69.07
C ASN A 271 -2.24 118.67 -69.22
N ASP A 272 -1.50 119.14 -68.22
CA ASP A 272 -0.79 120.43 -68.27
C ASP A 272 0.25 120.46 -69.43
N GLN A 273 1.00 119.38 -69.65
CA GLN A 273 1.92 119.23 -70.79
C GLN A 273 1.19 119.16 -72.14
N THR A 274 0.06 118.44 -72.20
CA THR A 274 -0.72 118.28 -73.44
C THR A 274 -1.33 119.62 -73.89
N SER A 275 -1.81 120.44 -72.94
CA SER A 275 -2.34 121.77 -73.22
C SER A 275 -1.27 122.72 -73.78
N THR A 276 -0.13 122.83 -73.10
CA THR A 276 0.97 123.72 -73.51
C THR A 276 1.62 123.30 -74.84
N MET A 277 1.59 122.01 -75.20
CA MET A 277 2.08 121.53 -76.50
C MET A 277 1.15 121.95 -77.66
N LYS A 278 -0.17 121.95 -77.45
CA LYS A 278 -1.17 122.35 -78.46
C LYS A 278 -1.06 123.82 -78.86
N GLU A 279 -0.83 124.71 -77.89
CA GLU A 279 -0.67 126.15 -78.14
C GLU A 279 0.58 126.45 -78.98
N ARG A 280 1.70 125.77 -78.69
CA ARG A 280 2.97 125.93 -79.41
C ARG A 280 2.90 125.45 -80.86
N PHE A 281 2.14 124.38 -81.15
CA PHE A 281 1.93 123.92 -82.52
C PHE A 281 1.11 124.91 -83.35
N ASN A 282 0.01 125.45 -82.82
CA ASN A 282 -0.82 126.42 -83.54
C ASN A 282 -0.04 127.69 -83.91
N ALA A 283 0.79 128.22 -83.00
CA ALA A 283 1.63 129.38 -83.26
C ALA A 283 2.69 129.12 -84.35
N LEU A 284 3.19 127.88 -84.46
CA LEU A 284 4.18 127.48 -85.46
C LEU A 284 3.57 127.40 -86.87
N THR A 285 2.34 126.88 -87.02
CA THR A 285 1.64 126.77 -88.31
C THR A 285 1.49 128.13 -88.99
N THR A 286 0.94 129.13 -88.29
CA THR A 286 0.67 130.46 -88.87
C THR A 286 1.95 131.22 -89.28
N ALA A 287 3.06 130.98 -88.58
CA ALA A 287 4.36 131.57 -88.94
C ALA A 287 4.94 130.97 -90.23
N ILE A 288 4.80 129.65 -90.43
CA ILE A 288 5.36 128.91 -91.57
C ILE A 288 4.67 129.30 -92.89
N GLU A 289 3.34 129.44 -92.89
CA GLU A 289 2.56 129.76 -94.11
C GLU A 289 2.90 131.13 -94.71
N THR A 290 3.30 132.10 -93.87
CA THR A 290 3.63 133.46 -94.32
C THR A 290 5.07 133.57 -94.84
N GLY A 291 6.04 132.93 -94.17
CA GLY A 291 7.46 133.06 -94.52
C GLY A 291 7.90 132.30 -95.77
N LEU A 292 7.25 131.19 -96.11
CA LEU A 292 7.67 130.31 -97.23
C LEU A 292 7.49 130.93 -98.63
N LYS A 293 6.78 132.06 -98.76
CA LYS A 293 6.52 132.69 -100.06
C LYS A 293 7.75 133.42 -100.63
N ASP A 294 8.49 134.11 -99.78
CA ASP A 294 9.60 134.98 -100.19
C ASP A 294 10.93 134.22 -100.29
N ILE A 295 11.08 133.15 -99.50
CA ILE A 295 12.26 132.27 -99.45
C ILE A 295 12.48 131.47 -100.76
N LYS A 296 11.47 131.40 -101.64
CA LYS A 296 11.54 130.67 -102.93
C LYS A 296 12.61 131.20 -103.90
N VAL A 297 13.13 132.41 -103.68
CA VAL A 297 14.24 132.99 -104.46
C VAL A 297 15.61 132.57 -103.92
N GLU A 298 15.76 132.30 -102.61
CA GLU A 298 17.04 131.91 -102.01
C GLU A 298 17.35 130.40 -102.06
N ILE A 299 16.34 129.53 -102.09
CA ILE A 299 16.54 128.08 -101.90
C ILE A 299 17.32 127.37 -103.04
N ASN A 300 17.61 128.06 -104.15
CA ASN A 300 18.65 127.61 -105.09
C ASN A 300 20.05 127.47 -104.43
N ASN A 301 20.27 128.06 -103.25
CA ASN A 301 21.48 127.89 -102.45
C ASN A 301 21.43 126.66 -101.49
N ASN A 302 20.24 126.09 -101.23
CA ASN A 302 20.03 125.12 -100.14
C ASN A 302 20.09 123.65 -100.56
N THR A 303 21.11 123.29 -101.33
CA THR A 303 21.50 121.90 -101.66
C THR A 303 21.69 121.02 -100.42
N GLY A 304 21.94 121.61 -99.24
CA GLY A 304 22.00 120.90 -97.95
C GLY A 304 20.69 120.24 -97.51
N ALA A 305 19.53 120.65 -98.04
CA ALA A 305 18.23 120.09 -97.67
C ALA A 305 18.09 118.58 -97.98
N ILE A 306 18.86 118.06 -98.94
CA ILE A 306 18.85 116.65 -99.34
C ILE A 306 19.36 115.73 -98.21
N LYS A 307 20.25 116.22 -97.32
CA LYS A 307 20.80 115.40 -96.22
C LYS A 307 19.79 115.14 -95.11
N LEU A 308 18.88 116.08 -94.84
CA LEU A 308 17.93 116.04 -93.72
C LEU A 308 16.74 115.06 -93.95
N LEU A 309 16.62 114.52 -95.17
CA LEU A 309 15.65 113.47 -95.53
C LEU A 309 16.17 112.05 -95.25
N ASP A 310 17.49 111.85 -95.22
CA ASP A 310 18.13 110.56 -94.93
C ASP A 310 17.98 110.22 -93.43
N ASP A 311 18.41 111.15 -92.57
CA ASP A 311 18.40 111.02 -91.10
C ASP A 311 16.98 110.74 -90.52
N ASN A 312 15.94 111.43 -91.02
CA ASN A 312 14.56 111.26 -90.54
C ASN A 312 13.95 109.89 -90.91
N THR A 313 14.38 109.31 -92.03
CA THR A 313 13.88 108.01 -92.50
C THR A 313 14.45 106.87 -91.65
N GLN A 314 15.73 106.97 -91.26
CA GLN A 314 16.39 106.05 -90.31
C GLN A 314 15.71 106.09 -88.93
N GLY A 315 15.50 107.28 -88.36
CA GLY A 315 14.97 107.44 -86.99
C GLY A 315 13.56 106.87 -86.80
N SER A 316 12.70 106.97 -87.82
CA SER A 316 11.32 106.48 -87.76
C SER A 316 11.24 104.94 -87.65
N LEU A 317 12.12 104.22 -88.34
CA LEU A 317 12.24 102.76 -88.25
C LEU A 317 12.82 102.31 -86.89
N GLY A 318 13.79 103.05 -86.35
CA GLY A 318 14.39 102.77 -85.04
C GLY A 318 13.38 102.83 -83.88
N ASN A 319 12.44 103.78 -83.91
CA ASN A 319 11.40 103.93 -82.89
C ASN A 319 10.38 102.78 -82.90
N ILE A 320 10.04 102.23 -84.08
CA ILE A 320 9.17 101.06 -84.21
C ILE A 320 9.88 99.81 -83.66
N ASN A 321 11.14 99.60 -84.04
CA ASN A 321 11.95 98.47 -83.55
C ASN A 321 12.11 98.49 -82.01
N THR A 322 12.37 99.67 -81.44
CA THR A 322 12.48 99.88 -79.98
C THR A 322 11.17 99.58 -79.25
N SER A 323 10.03 99.82 -79.88
CA SER A 323 8.70 99.55 -79.30
C SER A 323 8.36 98.05 -79.29
N LEU A 324 8.75 97.31 -80.33
CA LEU A 324 8.59 95.85 -80.38
C LEU A 324 9.48 95.14 -79.35
N LEU A 325 10.73 95.57 -79.20
CA LEU A 325 11.65 95.02 -78.19
C LEU A 325 11.10 95.17 -76.75
N LYS A 326 10.45 96.29 -76.44
CA LYS A 326 9.80 96.51 -75.13
C LYS A 326 8.58 95.62 -74.89
N ILE A 327 7.84 95.25 -75.95
CA ILE A 327 6.72 94.31 -75.84
C ILE A 327 7.25 92.90 -75.56
N ASP A 328 8.32 92.49 -76.26
CA ASP A 328 8.96 91.18 -76.08
C ASP A 328 9.59 91.05 -74.68
N GLU A 329 10.29 92.10 -74.22
CA GLU A 329 10.80 92.22 -72.84
C GLU A 329 9.68 92.18 -71.79
N THR A 330 8.53 92.82 -72.04
CA THR A 330 7.38 92.79 -71.14
C THR A 330 6.74 91.40 -71.06
N LEU A 331 6.61 90.70 -72.19
CA LEU A 331 6.08 89.33 -72.24
C LEU A 331 7.03 88.34 -71.56
N LEU A 332 8.34 88.44 -71.81
CA LEU A 332 9.36 87.60 -71.19
C LEU A 332 9.41 87.79 -69.67
N ASN A 333 9.33 89.03 -69.19
CA ASN A 333 9.24 89.33 -67.76
C ASN A 333 7.92 88.84 -67.15
N GLY A 334 6.80 88.95 -67.87
CA GLY A 334 5.49 88.42 -67.46
C GLY A 334 5.50 86.90 -67.28
N PHE A 335 6.01 86.16 -68.27
CA PHE A 335 6.14 84.70 -68.17
C PHE A 335 7.17 84.27 -67.12
N THR A 336 8.26 85.02 -66.94
CA THR A 336 9.22 84.79 -65.84
C THR A 336 8.55 84.95 -64.48
N ALA A 337 7.78 86.03 -64.25
CA ALA A 337 7.06 86.25 -63.01
C ALA A 337 6.00 85.16 -62.73
N ILE A 338 5.27 84.72 -63.77
CA ILE A 338 4.33 83.59 -63.67
C ILE A 338 5.08 82.29 -63.30
N LYS A 339 6.22 82.01 -63.92
CA LYS A 339 7.06 80.85 -63.58
C LYS A 339 7.50 80.91 -62.12
N THR A 340 8.06 82.03 -61.67
CA THR A 340 8.48 82.21 -60.27
C THR A 340 7.33 82.01 -59.30
N ILE A 341 6.13 82.53 -59.57
CA ILE A 341 4.94 82.32 -58.72
C ILE A 341 4.49 80.86 -58.70
N ILE A 342 4.62 80.12 -59.82
CA ILE A 342 4.33 78.69 -59.89
C ILE A 342 5.37 77.87 -59.12
N ASP A 343 6.67 78.17 -59.28
CA ASP A 343 7.74 77.52 -58.52
C ASP A 343 7.56 77.76 -57.01
N ASP A 344 7.37 79.02 -56.60
CA ASP A 344 7.09 79.44 -55.22
C ASP A 344 5.91 78.70 -54.58
N ASN A 345 4.83 78.52 -55.34
CA ASN A 345 3.64 77.82 -54.89
C ASN A 345 3.85 76.29 -54.88
N GLY A 346 4.65 75.76 -55.80
CA GLY A 346 5.15 74.38 -55.76
C GLY A 346 5.91 74.10 -54.47
N ASP A 347 6.89 74.94 -54.12
CA ASP A 347 7.68 74.82 -52.89
C ASP A 347 6.84 75.00 -51.63
N LYS A 348 5.84 75.89 -51.64
CA LYS A 348 4.85 76.03 -50.55
C LYS A 348 4.00 74.77 -50.40
N ILE A 349 3.55 74.16 -51.51
CA ILE A 349 2.78 72.90 -51.50
C ILE A 349 3.66 71.74 -51.00
N VAL A 350 4.89 71.59 -51.50
CA VAL A 350 5.85 70.57 -51.04
C VAL A 350 6.17 70.75 -49.55
N THR A 351 6.38 71.99 -49.09
CA THR A 351 6.60 72.30 -47.67
C THR A 351 5.39 71.93 -46.81
N ALA A 352 4.16 72.25 -47.26
CA ALA A 352 2.94 71.89 -46.54
C ALA A 352 2.70 70.38 -46.52
N MET A 353 2.93 69.67 -47.64
CA MET A 353 2.81 68.22 -47.74
C MET A 353 3.83 67.50 -46.84
N ASN A 354 5.09 67.93 -46.85
CA ASN A 354 6.12 67.39 -45.96
C ASN A 354 5.76 67.62 -44.49
N LYS A 355 5.24 68.81 -44.14
CA LYS A 355 4.85 69.14 -42.77
C LYS A 355 3.65 68.33 -42.28
N ASN A 356 2.66 68.08 -43.15
CA ASN A 356 1.52 67.20 -42.85
C ASN A 356 1.96 65.72 -42.78
N GLY A 357 2.87 65.28 -43.65
CA GLY A 357 3.46 63.94 -43.61
C GLY A 357 4.22 63.69 -42.31
N GLU A 358 4.98 64.67 -41.81
CA GLU A 358 5.70 64.58 -40.55
C GLU A 358 4.75 64.57 -39.33
N VAL A 359 3.66 65.35 -39.35
CA VAL A 359 2.60 65.26 -38.33
C VAL A 359 1.95 63.87 -38.34
N LEU A 360 1.64 63.32 -39.51
CA LEU A 360 1.07 61.97 -39.64
C LEU A 360 2.05 60.90 -39.14
N ARG A 361 3.34 61.04 -39.46
CA ARG A 361 4.42 60.17 -38.98
C ARG A 361 4.52 60.17 -37.45
N LEU A 362 4.48 61.35 -36.82
CA LEU A 362 4.50 61.50 -35.37
C LEU A 362 3.24 60.92 -34.71
N GLN A 363 2.04 61.14 -35.27
CA GLN A 363 0.81 60.56 -34.75
C GLN A 363 0.81 59.02 -34.83
N ILE A 364 1.35 58.44 -35.90
CA ILE A 364 1.55 56.98 -36.02
C ILE A 364 2.57 56.49 -34.99
N GLU A 365 3.68 57.21 -34.80
CA GLU A 365 4.74 56.86 -33.85
C GLU A 365 4.21 56.85 -32.40
N ASP A 366 3.47 57.88 -31.98
CA ASP A 366 2.93 57.99 -30.63
C ASP A 366 1.75 57.05 -30.38
N THR A 367 0.90 56.78 -31.38
CA THR A 367 -0.12 55.73 -31.31
C THR A 367 0.53 54.35 -31.18
N GLY A 368 1.64 54.10 -31.89
CA GLY A 368 2.43 52.88 -31.78
C GLY A 368 3.07 52.71 -30.39
N LYS A 369 3.63 53.77 -29.81
CA LYS A 369 4.14 53.77 -28.42
C LYS A 369 3.03 53.46 -27.41
N LEU A 370 1.87 54.09 -27.54
CA LEU A 370 0.72 53.88 -26.65
C LEU A 370 0.18 52.44 -26.73
N LEU A 371 0.07 51.89 -27.95
CA LEU A 371 -0.30 50.51 -28.17
C LEU A 371 0.72 49.54 -27.55
N ASN A 372 2.01 49.77 -27.78
CA ASN A 372 3.09 48.94 -27.22
C ASN A 372 3.10 48.98 -25.68
N ALA A 373 2.97 50.16 -25.07
CA ALA A 373 2.87 50.31 -23.62
C ALA A 373 1.63 49.59 -23.04
N THR A 374 0.50 49.61 -23.77
CA THR A 374 -0.72 48.88 -23.38
C THR A 374 -0.55 47.37 -23.48
N ILE A 375 0.16 46.89 -24.51
CA ILE A 375 0.50 45.47 -24.69
C ILE A 375 1.45 45.01 -23.57
N ILE A 376 2.51 45.77 -23.28
CA ILE A 376 3.45 45.48 -22.17
C ILE A 376 2.70 45.40 -20.84
N ALA A 377 1.90 46.41 -20.49
CA ALA A 377 1.14 46.41 -19.23
C ALA A 377 0.11 45.26 -19.12
N LYS A 378 -0.34 44.68 -20.24
CA LYS A 378 -1.17 43.46 -20.25
C LYS A 378 -0.33 42.18 -20.22
N ALA A 379 0.84 42.15 -20.84
CA ALA A 379 1.80 41.06 -20.71
C ALA A 379 2.27 40.91 -19.26
N ASP A 380 2.65 42.02 -18.59
CA ASP A 380 3.08 42.02 -17.18
C ASP A 380 1.97 41.52 -16.24
N ALA A 381 0.72 41.91 -16.47
CA ALA A 381 -0.43 41.43 -15.71
C ALA A 381 -0.67 39.91 -15.91
N ILE A 382 -0.47 39.40 -17.13
CA ILE A 382 -0.54 37.96 -17.44
C ILE A 382 0.63 37.20 -16.80
N ILE A 383 1.85 37.74 -16.87
CA ILE A 383 3.06 37.18 -16.25
C ILE A 383 2.88 37.10 -14.73
N THR A 384 2.32 38.15 -14.10
CA THR A 384 2.01 38.15 -12.66
C THR A 384 1.00 37.05 -12.33
N ALA A 385 -0.11 36.96 -13.06
CA ALA A 385 -1.12 35.91 -12.85
C ALA A 385 -0.58 34.49 -13.06
N ILE A 386 0.30 34.28 -14.04
CA ILE A 386 0.99 33.00 -14.26
C ILE A 386 1.96 32.69 -13.12
N ASN A 387 2.71 33.67 -12.62
CA ASN A 387 3.64 33.47 -11.50
C ASN A 387 2.91 33.16 -10.19
N ASP A 388 1.79 33.81 -9.91
CA ASP A 388 0.96 33.54 -8.74
C ASP A 388 0.26 32.17 -8.83
N GLN A 389 -0.22 31.78 -10.02
CA GLN A 389 -0.70 30.41 -10.26
C GLN A 389 0.42 29.37 -10.12
N THR A 390 1.63 29.67 -10.60
CA THR A 390 2.80 28.79 -10.49
C THR A 390 3.19 28.60 -9.02
N LYS A 391 3.24 29.67 -8.21
CA LYS A 391 3.44 29.57 -6.76
C LYS A 391 2.35 28.75 -6.08
N SER A 392 1.08 29.00 -6.37
CA SER A 392 -0.03 28.23 -5.80
C SER A 392 0.02 26.75 -6.20
N LEU A 393 0.50 26.45 -7.41
CA LEU A 393 0.74 25.08 -7.87
C LEU A 393 1.93 24.44 -7.14
N ASP A 394 3.04 25.15 -6.97
CA ASP A 394 4.21 24.71 -6.18
C ASP A 394 3.84 24.47 -4.71
N GLU A 395 3.08 25.35 -4.06
CA GLU A 395 2.62 25.17 -2.68
C GLU A 395 1.75 23.92 -2.56
N ARG A 396 0.83 23.70 -3.52
CA ARG A 396 -0.01 22.49 -3.56
C ARG A 396 0.78 21.23 -3.91
N LEU A 397 1.80 21.32 -4.76
CA LEU A 397 2.66 20.21 -5.15
C LEU A 397 3.63 19.84 -4.02
N ASN A 398 4.13 20.80 -3.26
CA ASN A 398 4.91 20.58 -2.05
C ASN A 398 4.05 20.01 -0.91
N ALA A 399 2.82 20.50 -0.72
CA ALA A 399 1.87 19.91 0.24
C ALA A 399 1.50 18.47 -0.14
N LEU A 400 1.28 18.20 -1.43
CA LEU A 400 1.05 16.83 -1.94
C LEU A 400 2.30 15.96 -1.78
N THR A 401 3.50 16.48 -2.07
CA THR A 401 4.76 15.76 -1.92
C THR A 401 5.01 15.41 -0.46
N LEU A 402 4.75 16.33 0.48
CA LEU A 402 4.86 16.08 1.91
C LEU A 402 3.84 15.02 2.35
N ALA A 403 2.56 15.15 1.97
CA ALA A 403 1.52 14.16 2.31
C ALA A 403 1.83 12.77 1.73
N VAL A 404 2.34 12.69 0.50
CA VAL A 404 2.77 11.43 -0.13
C VAL A 404 4.03 10.87 0.54
N GLN A 405 4.99 11.71 0.94
CA GLN A 405 6.18 11.26 1.69
C GLN A 405 5.84 10.74 3.09
N THR A 406 4.96 11.43 3.83
CA THR A 406 4.47 10.97 5.13
C THR A 406 3.67 9.68 4.98
N GLY A 407 2.69 9.62 4.07
CA GLY A 407 1.92 8.40 3.80
C GLY A 407 2.80 7.21 3.34
N LEU A 408 3.83 7.44 2.52
CA LEU A 408 4.81 6.41 2.15
C LEU A 408 5.73 6.02 3.32
N ALA A 409 6.02 6.91 4.26
CA ALA A 409 6.76 6.58 5.47
C ALA A 409 5.91 5.72 6.41
N ASP A 410 4.64 6.08 6.62
CA ASP A 410 3.69 5.33 7.44
C ASP A 410 3.42 3.94 6.85
N ILE A 411 3.13 3.86 5.53
CA ILE A 411 3.02 2.59 4.80
C ILE A 411 4.32 1.77 4.89
N LYS A 412 5.49 2.41 4.92
CA LYS A 412 6.78 1.70 5.10
C LYS A 412 6.97 1.19 6.53
N VAL A 413 6.46 1.89 7.55
CA VAL A 413 6.41 1.38 8.93
C VAL A 413 5.45 0.18 8.99
N GLU A 414 4.23 0.33 8.49
CA GLU A 414 3.21 -0.73 8.48
C GLU A 414 3.65 -1.96 7.66
N ILE A 415 4.35 -1.79 6.53
CA ILE A 415 4.97 -2.89 5.78
C ILE A 415 6.10 -3.55 6.57
N ASN A 416 6.93 -2.79 7.30
CA ASN A 416 7.98 -3.37 8.13
C ASN A 416 7.41 -4.15 9.32
N GLU A 417 6.36 -3.63 9.97
CA GLU A 417 5.63 -4.30 11.05
C GLU A 417 4.94 -5.56 10.55
N ASN A 418 4.23 -5.51 9.42
CA ASN A 418 3.64 -6.69 8.79
C ASN A 418 4.71 -7.69 8.32
N THR A 419 5.85 -7.23 7.81
CA THR A 419 6.98 -8.13 7.45
C THR A 419 7.55 -8.81 8.71
N GLY A 420 7.68 -8.08 9.82
CA GLY A 420 8.06 -8.63 11.12
C GLY A 420 7.04 -9.64 11.65
N ALA A 421 5.75 -9.32 11.56
CA ALA A 421 4.66 -10.20 11.95
C ALA A 421 4.60 -11.48 11.10
N ILE A 422 4.77 -11.38 9.77
CA ILE A 422 4.87 -12.53 8.85
C ILE A 422 6.08 -13.39 9.19
N LYS A 423 7.23 -12.78 9.52
CA LYS A 423 8.44 -13.52 9.89
C LYS A 423 8.29 -14.24 11.24
N PHE A 424 7.67 -13.58 12.22
CA PHE A 424 7.29 -14.19 13.50
C PHE A 424 6.25 -15.29 13.31
N LEU A 425 5.30 -15.14 12.38
CA LEU A 425 4.33 -16.16 12.01
C LEU A 425 5.02 -17.35 11.31
N GLU A 426 6.02 -17.12 10.47
CA GLU A 426 6.84 -18.17 9.86
C GLU A 426 7.60 -18.95 10.93
N GLU A 427 8.34 -18.28 11.82
CA GLU A 427 9.08 -18.91 12.91
C GLU A 427 8.17 -19.66 13.89
N THR A 428 7.01 -19.07 14.22
CA THR A 428 5.99 -19.71 15.08
C THR A 428 5.35 -20.92 14.40
N THR A 429 5.03 -20.83 13.10
CA THR A 429 4.44 -21.95 12.33
C THR A 429 5.46 -23.07 12.13
N LYS A 430 6.72 -22.75 11.87
CA LYS A 430 7.84 -23.69 11.72
C LYS A 430 8.15 -24.40 13.03
N THR A 431 8.13 -23.66 14.15
CA THR A 431 8.25 -24.21 15.51
C THR A 431 7.05 -25.07 15.88
N GLY A 432 5.83 -24.61 15.58
CA GLY A 432 4.59 -25.34 15.81
C GLY A 432 4.51 -26.64 15.02
N LEU A 433 4.87 -26.63 13.73
CA LEU A 433 4.97 -27.83 12.89
C LEU A 433 6.07 -28.78 13.39
N ALA A 434 7.21 -28.26 13.85
CA ALA A 434 8.25 -29.08 14.48
C ALA A 434 7.73 -29.73 15.78
N GLN A 435 7.04 -28.98 16.65
CA GLN A 435 6.42 -29.50 17.87
C GLN A 435 5.30 -30.52 17.58
N ILE A 436 4.46 -30.29 16.57
CA ILE A 436 3.44 -31.25 16.11
C ILE A 436 4.11 -32.51 15.59
N ASN A 437 5.14 -32.40 14.76
CA ASN A 437 5.89 -33.55 14.25
C ASN A 437 6.57 -34.34 15.40
N THR A 438 7.25 -33.66 16.32
CA THR A 438 7.83 -34.29 17.53
C THR A 438 6.75 -34.91 18.42
N THR A 439 5.56 -34.32 18.53
CA THR A 439 4.44 -34.86 19.31
C THR A 439 3.82 -36.09 18.65
N LEU A 440 3.65 -36.07 17.34
CA LEU A 440 3.19 -37.23 16.55
C LEU A 440 4.22 -38.35 16.58
N VAL A 441 5.51 -38.08 16.34
CA VAL A 441 6.59 -39.07 16.44
C VAL A 441 6.66 -39.65 17.85
N ASN A 442 6.65 -38.84 18.91
CA ASN A 442 6.61 -39.34 20.29
C ASN A 442 5.32 -40.11 20.61
N GLY A 443 4.19 -39.72 20.00
CA GLY A 443 2.91 -40.41 20.10
C GLY A 443 2.96 -41.80 19.46
N PHE A 444 3.43 -41.89 18.22
CA PHE A 444 3.65 -43.15 17.50
C PHE A 444 4.72 -44.02 18.16
N THR A 445 5.81 -43.46 18.68
CA THR A 445 6.79 -44.20 19.47
C THR A 445 6.15 -44.77 20.74
N LYS A 446 5.41 -43.97 21.53
CA LYS A 446 4.69 -44.45 22.73
C LYS A 446 3.62 -45.48 22.40
N LEU A 447 2.92 -45.33 21.28
CA LEU A 447 1.94 -46.31 20.78
C LEU A 447 2.64 -47.61 20.38
N ASN A 448 3.73 -47.55 19.62
CA ASN A 448 4.51 -48.71 19.21
C ASN A 448 5.13 -49.42 20.41
N THR A 449 5.67 -48.69 21.40
CA THR A 449 6.13 -49.26 22.67
C THR A 449 4.98 -49.86 23.48
N LYS A 450 3.76 -49.31 23.45
CA LYS A 450 2.57 -49.96 24.05
C LYS A 450 2.20 -51.24 23.30
N ILE A 451 2.22 -51.24 21.97
CA ILE A 451 1.91 -52.40 21.12
C ILE A 451 2.94 -53.51 21.34
N ASP A 452 4.24 -53.20 21.28
CA ASP A 452 5.35 -54.12 21.57
C ASP A 452 5.25 -54.70 22.99
N ASN A 453 4.97 -53.89 24.01
CA ASN A 453 4.76 -54.40 25.38
C ASN A 453 3.48 -55.26 25.52
N HIS A 454 2.41 -54.99 24.76
CA HIS A 454 1.24 -55.88 24.75
C HIS A 454 1.52 -57.16 23.95
N GLY A 455 2.23 -57.09 22.82
CA GLY A 455 2.69 -58.24 22.06
C GLY A 455 3.58 -59.15 22.90
N LYS A 456 4.54 -58.58 23.63
CA LYS A 456 5.37 -59.31 24.60
C LYS A 456 4.54 -59.93 25.71
N LYS A 457 3.58 -59.20 26.31
CA LYS A 457 2.65 -59.78 27.30
C LYS A 457 1.78 -60.91 26.73
N ILE A 458 1.33 -60.80 25.48
CA ILE A 458 0.56 -61.85 24.78
C ILE A 458 1.46 -63.07 24.51
N VAL A 459 2.69 -62.88 24.04
CA VAL A 459 3.67 -63.95 23.85
C VAL A 459 4.02 -64.63 25.18
N THR A 460 4.22 -63.88 26.27
CA THR A 460 4.40 -64.44 27.62
C THR A 460 3.14 -65.16 28.12
N ALA A 461 1.94 -64.65 27.86
CA ALA A 461 0.69 -65.32 28.24
C ALA A 461 0.48 -66.62 27.46
N ILE A 462 0.80 -66.63 26.16
CA ILE A 462 0.78 -67.83 25.30
C ILE A 462 1.87 -68.83 25.73
N GLY A 463 3.06 -68.35 26.09
CA GLY A 463 4.13 -69.17 26.67
C GLY A 463 3.67 -69.82 27.98
N ASN A 464 3.19 -69.04 28.94
CA ASN A 464 2.65 -69.54 30.21
C ASN A 464 1.46 -70.50 30.01
N LEU A 465 0.60 -70.27 28.99
CA LEU A 465 -0.47 -71.20 28.62
C LEU A 465 0.10 -72.50 28.01
N SER A 466 1.13 -72.43 27.17
CA SER A 466 1.83 -73.59 26.62
C SER A 466 2.51 -74.40 27.71
N ASP A 467 3.19 -73.75 28.65
CA ASP A 467 3.79 -74.39 29.83
C ASP A 467 2.72 -74.99 30.76
N THR A 468 1.56 -74.32 30.88
CA THR A 468 0.40 -74.86 31.61
C THR A 468 -0.19 -76.07 30.91
N PHE A 469 -0.33 -76.07 29.58
CA PHE A 469 -0.78 -77.22 28.80
C PHE A 469 0.23 -78.37 28.85
N GLU A 470 1.54 -78.09 28.82
CA GLU A 470 2.59 -79.09 28.96
C GLU A 470 2.64 -79.68 30.39
N ALA A 471 2.42 -78.84 31.42
CA ALA A 471 2.29 -79.29 32.80
C ALA A 471 1.01 -80.11 33.02
N GLN A 472 -0.13 -79.70 32.44
CA GLN A 472 -1.39 -80.45 32.47
C GLN A 472 -1.31 -81.73 31.63
N SER A 473 -0.59 -81.73 30.51
CA SER A 473 -0.29 -82.90 29.68
C SER A 473 0.57 -83.90 30.44
N LYS A 474 1.61 -83.43 31.15
CA LYS A 474 2.43 -84.24 32.06
C LYS A 474 1.62 -84.75 33.25
N LEU A 475 0.75 -83.94 33.86
CA LEU A 475 -0.11 -84.35 34.96
C LEU A 475 -1.17 -85.37 34.50
N LEU A 476 -1.76 -85.18 33.33
CA LEU A 476 -2.71 -86.10 32.71
C LEU A 476 -2.02 -87.42 32.34
N ARG A 477 -0.82 -87.36 31.73
CA ARG A 477 -0.01 -88.55 31.46
C ARG A 477 0.37 -89.27 32.74
N LEU A 478 0.89 -88.56 33.74
CA LEU A 478 1.18 -89.13 35.06
C LEU A 478 -0.07 -89.71 35.74
N THR A 479 -1.25 -89.12 35.54
CA THR A 479 -2.52 -89.64 36.06
C THR A 479 -2.98 -90.88 35.29
N ILE A 480 -2.80 -90.93 33.97
CA ILE A 480 -3.07 -92.09 33.12
C ILE A 480 -2.09 -93.23 33.44
N ASP A 481 -0.80 -92.93 33.58
CA ASP A 481 0.24 -93.90 33.94
C ASP A 481 0.01 -94.42 35.36
N THR A 482 -0.24 -93.54 36.34
CA THR A 482 -0.58 -93.93 37.72
C THR A 482 -1.87 -94.74 37.77
N SER A 483 -2.90 -94.38 37.00
CA SER A 483 -4.16 -95.14 36.94
C SER A 483 -3.99 -96.46 36.19
N GLY A 484 -3.13 -96.50 35.17
CA GLY A 484 -2.75 -97.69 34.42
C GLY A 484 -1.97 -98.67 35.29
N ASP A 485 -1.02 -98.18 36.08
CA ASP A 485 -0.32 -98.95 37.12
C ASP A 485 -1.26 -99.36 38.26
N LEU A 486 -2.22 -98.50 38.66
CA LEU A 486 -3.22 -98.88 39.66
C LEU A 486 -4.12 -99.99 39.15
N ILE A 487 -4.60 -99.89 37.90
CA ILE A 487 -5.43 -100.90 37.23
C ILE A 487 -4.62 -102.18 36.97
N ALA A 488 -3.37 -102.08 36.53
CA ALA A 488 -2.48 -103.23 36.33
C ALA A 488 -2.13 -103.89 37.67
N SER A 489 -1.94 -103.12 38.73
CA SER A 489 -1.71 -103.61 40.10
C SER A 489 -2.98 -104.19 40.73
N GLN A 490 -4.16 -103.62 40.47
CA GLN A 490 -5.46 -104.16 40.89
C GLN A 490 -5.88 -105.38 40.08
N LEU A 491 -5.54 -105.47 38.79
CA LEU A 491 -5.67 -106.70 38.00
C LEU A 491 -4.67 -107.75 38.47
N LYS A 492 -3.42 -107.38 38.73
CA LYS A 492 -2.40 -108.28 39.29
C LYS A 492 -2.75 -108.75 40.69
N SER A 493 -3.34 -107.90 41.54
CA SER A 493 -3.91 -108.28 42.83
C SER A 493 -5.10 -109.18 42.59
N SER A 494 -6.13 -108.77 41.85
CA SER A 494 -7.32 -109.60 41.58
C SER A 494 -6.98 -110.96 40.94
N ILE A 495 -5.93 -111.05 40.13
CA ILE A 495 -5.40 -112.31 39.58
C ILE A 495 -4.60 -113.07 40.63
N LEU A 496 -3.80 -112.41 41.47
CA LEU A 496 -3.10 -113.06 42.59
C LEU A 496 -4.06 -113.52 43.69
N ASP A 497 -5.14 -112.80 43.93
CA ASP A 497 -6.24 -113.07 44.84
C ASP A 497 -7.12 -114.17 44.26
N LEU A 498 -7.40 -114.17 42.95
CA LEU A 498 -8.04 -115.30 42.25
C LEU A 498 -7.13 -116.53 42.22
N VAL A 499 -5.81 -116.40 42.07
CA VAL A 499 -4.85 -117.52 42.15
C VAL A 499 -4.67 -117.99 43.59
N THR A 500 -4.79 -117.10 44.58
CA THR A 500 -4.74 -117.43 46.02
C THR A 500 -6.06 -118.04 46.46
N GLU A 501 -7.19 -117.64 45.90
CA GLU A 501 -8.50 -118.25 46.12
C GLU A 501 -8.64 -119.55 45.33
N LEU A 502 -8.07 -119.68 44.13
CA LEU A 502 -7.95 -120.97 43.43
C LEU A 502 -6.97 -121.91 44.15
N LYS A 503 -5.88 -121.40 44.75
CA LYS A 503 -5.05 -122.18 45.68
C LYS A 503 -5.78 -122.52 46.97
N SER A 504 -6.55 -121.60 47.53
CA SER A 504 -7.39 -121.79 48.73
C SER A 504 -8.46 -122.84 48.46
N GLN A 505 -9.08 -122.82 47.28
CA GLN A 505 -10.02 -123.82 46.80
C GLN A 505 -9.30 -125.11 46.41
N THR A 506 -8.06 -125.10 45.93
CA THR A 506 -7.25 -126.32 45.70
C THR A 506 -6.78 -126.94 47.02
N ILE A 507 -6.54 -126.14 48.05
CA ILE A 507 -6.19 -126.56 49.41
C ILE A 507 -7.44 -126.94 50.22
N THR A 508 -8.61 -126.36 49.90
CA THR A 508 -9.91 -126.69 50.51
C THR A 508 -10.54 -127.89 49.82
N LEU A 509 -10.38 -128.03 48.50
CA LEU A 509 -10.70 -129.25 47.75
C LEU A 509 -9.68 -130.33 48.09
N GLY A 510 -8.40 -129.98 48.24
CA GLY A 510 -7.34 -130.85 48.76
C GLY A 510 -7.65 -131.35 50.16
N SER A 511 -7.95 -130.46 51.12
CA SER A 511 -8.30 -130.86 52.49
C SER A 511 -9.69 -131.49 52.60
N LYS A 512 -10.60 -131.26 51.64
CA LYS A 512 -11.82 -132.07 51.48
C LYS A 512 -11.50 -133.44 50.88
N ILE A 513 -10.56 -133.55 49.96
CA ILE A 513 -10.03 -134.80 49.41
C ILE A 513 -9.22 -135.55 50.47
N ASP A 514 -8.56 -134.87 51.41
CA ASP A 514 -7.86 -135.48 52.54
C ASP A 514 -8.82 -135.82 53.69
N ALA A 515 -9.88 -135.02 53.92
CA ALA A 515 -10.96 -135.40 54.82
C ALA A 515 -11.77 -136.57 54.24
N ILE A 516 -11.96 -136.62 52.92
CA ILE A 516 -12.49 -137.79 52.19
C ILE A 516 -11.48 -138.93 52.31
N ASN A 517 -10.19 -138.79 52.00
CA ASN A 517 -9.18 -139.84 52.14
C ASN A 517 -8.92 -140.25 53.59
N THR A 518 -9.35 -139.46 54.59
CA THR A 518 -9.33 -139.84 56.02
C THR A 518 -10.63 -140.52 56.44
N THR A 519 -11.77 -140.14 55.86
CA THR A 519 -13.08 -140.78 56.12
C THR A 519 -13.21 -142.09 55.35
N VAL A 520 -12.92 -142.06 54.05
CA VAL A 520 -12.67 -143.20 53.15
C VAL A 520 -11.37 -143.91 53.54
N GLY A 521 -10.40 -143.29 54.23
CA GLY A 521 -9.21 -143.96 54.78
C GLY A 521 -9.49 -144.76 56.05
N ALA A 522 -10.26 -144.21 56.99
CA ALA A 522 -10.79 -144.94 58.13
C ALA A 522 -11.83 -145.98 57.69
N GLY A 523 -12.59 -145.66 56.63
CA GLY A 523 -13.42 -146.59 55.88
C GLY A 523 -12.60 -147.73 55.30
N LEU A 524 -11.52 -147.44 54.57
CA LEU A 524 -10.58 -148.39 53.98
C LEU A 524 -9.75 -149.13 55.03
N ALA A 525 -9.54 -148.60 56.24
CA ALA A 525 -8.90 -149.35 57.32
C ALA A 525 -9.85 -150.44 57.86
N LYS A 526 -11.13 -150.10 58.06
CA LYS A 526 -12.18 -151.06 58.45
C LYS A 526 -12.52 -152.03 57.31
N ILE A 527 -12.57 -151.54 56.08
CA ILE A 527 -12.82 -152.33 54.87
C ILE A 527 -11.61 -153.20 54.58
N LYS A 528 -10.35 -152.76 54.70
CA LYS A 528 -9.16 -153.60 54.44
C LYS A 528 -9.13 -154.85 55.32
N VAL A 529 -9.42 -154.73 56.62
CA VAL A 529 -9.52 -155.90 57.52
C VAL A 529 -10.65 -156.88 57.12
N VAL A 530 -11.68 -156.41 56.40
CA VAL A 530 -12.78 -157.22 55.86
C VAL A 530 -12.48 -157.73 54.43
N ASN A 531 -11.83 -156.93 53.61
CA ASN A 531 -11.47 -157.11 52.21
C ASN A 531 -10.30 -158.10 52.05
N ASP A 532 -9.33 -158.06 52.96
CA ASP A 532 -8.23 -159.04 53.03
C ASP A 532 -8.77 -160.43 53.46
N LYS A 533 -9.96 -160.52 54.08
CA LYS A 533 -10.70 -161.77 54.29
C LYS A 533 -11.62 -162.15 53.13
N ILE A 534 -12.27 -161.16 52.50
CA ILE A 534 -13.22 -161.37 51.41
C ILE A 534 -12.51 -161.76 50.12
N ASN A 535 -11.37 -161.14 49.77
CA ASN A 535 -10.71 -161.38 48.49
C ASN A 535 -10.16 -162.81 48.36
N THR A 536 -9.57 -163.39 49.42
CA THR A 536 -9.19 -164.82 49.43
C THR A 536 -10.39 -165.77 49.25
N THR A 537 -11.61 -165.30 49.52
CA THR A 537 -12.86 -166.06 49.37
C THR A 537 -13.56 -165.78 48.03
N LEU A 538 -13.42 -164.58 47.47
CA LEU A 538 -14.02 -164.18 46.19
C LEU A 538 -13.18 -164.62 44.99
N ASP A 539 -11.85 -164.67 45.07
CA ASP A 539 -11.00 -165.14 43.96
C ASP A 539 -11.38 -166.59 43.57
N LEU A 540 -11.62 -167.43 44.59
CA LEU A 540 -12.12 -168.81 44.46
C LEU A 540 -13.60 -168.92 43.99
N ARG A 541 -14.33 -167.81 43.90
CA ARG A 541 -15.75 -167.78 43.48
C ARG A 541 -15.99 -166.99 42.19
N LEU A 542 -15.15 -166.03 41.84
CA LEU A 542 -15.33 -165.19 40.65
C LEU A 542 -14.96 -165.94 39.36
N ILE A 543 -13.95 -166.83 39.42
CA ILE A 543 -13.64 -167.82 38.37
C ILE A 543 -14.87 -168.69 38.01
N ALA A 544 -15.79 -168.91 38.96
CA ALA A 544 -17.03 -169.64 38.73
C ALA A 544 -18.20 -168.77 38.20
N VAL A 545 -18.04 -167.45 38.14
CA VAL A 545 -19.07 -166.47 37.70
C VAL A 545 -18.74 -165.84 36.35
N GLU A 546 -17.46 -165.67 35.99
CA GLU A 546 -17.06 -165.17 34.65
C GLU A 546 -17.52 -166.07 33.49
N ASN A 547 -17.91 -167.32 33.78
CA ASN A 547 -18.58 -168.22 32.85
C ASN A 547 -20.07 -167.89 32.60
N LYS A 548 -20.64 -166.83 33.19
CA LYS A 548 -22.09 -166.53 33.16
C LYS A 548 -22.43 -165.01 33.11
N LEU A 549 -22.51 -164.50 31.88
CA LEU A 549 -23.20 -163.26 31.46
C LEU A 549 -22.54 -161.92 31.91
N GLY A 550 -22.72 -160.79 31.22
CA GLY A 550 -23.36 -160.62 29.90
C GLY A 550 -24.10 -159.28 29.69
N SER A 551 -23.36 -158.20 29.42
CA SER A 551 -23.77 -156.99 28.67
C SER A 551 -24.83 -156.00 29.21
N ASN A 552 -24.68 -154.75 28.75
CA ASN A 552 -25.64 -153.62 28.70
C ASN A 552 -25.93 -152.79 29.97
N ASN A 553 -25.77 -151.46 29.85
CA ASN A 553 -26.38 -150.43 30.71
C ASN A 553 -26.61 -149.14 29.89
N THR A 554 -27.78 -148.52 30.05
CA THR A 554 -28.34 -147.45 29.18
C THR A 554 -27.81 -146.04 29.49
N SER A 555 -27.20 -145.81 30.66
CA SER A 555 -26.90 -144.46 31.20
C SER A 555 -25.94 -143.58 30.38
N LEU A 556 -25.30 -144.10 29.33
CA LEU A 556 -24.42 -143.32 28.45
C LEU A 556 -25.20 -142.46 27.42
N GLY A 557 -26.49 -142.75 27.18
CA GLY A 557 -27.30 -142.02 26.20
C GLY A 557 -27.70 -140.61 26.66
N GLU A 558 -28.07 -140.46 27.93
CA GLU A 558 -28.68 -139.24 28.47
C GLU A 558 -27.67 -138.08 28.56
N ILE A 559 -26.46 -138.36 29.04
CA ILE A 559 -25.33 -137.42 29.13
C ILE A 559 -25.00 -136.81 27.75
N LYS A 560 -25.17 -137.58 26.68
CA LYS A 560 -24.89 -137.13 25.30
C LYS A 560 -25.92 -136.12 24.80
N THR A 561 -27.16 -136.18 25.30
CA THR A 561 -28.24 -135.24 24.98
C THR A 561 -28.06 -133.91 25.70
N GLU A 562 -27.71 -133.92 26.99
CA GLU A 562 -27.49 -132.68 27.76
C GLU A 562 -26.32 -131.85 27.21
N LEU A 563 -25.22 -132.50 26.80
CA LEU A 563 -24.10 -131.85 26.13
C LEU A 563 -24.50 -131.17 24.80
N SER A 564 -25.43 -131.76 24.05
CA SER A 564 -25.96 -131.17 22.81
C SER A 564 -26.82 -129.92 23.08
N ASN A 565 -27.64 -129.97 24.14
CA ASN A 565 -28.44 -128.83 24.58
C ASN A 565 -27.56 -127.66 25.04
N LEU A 566 -26.50 -127.94 25.80
CA LEU A 566 -25.53 -126.93 26.24
C LEU A 566 -24.79 -126.28 25.05
N LYS A 567 -24.42 -127.06 24.02
CA LYS A 567 -23.82 -126.52 22.78
C LYS A 567 -24.77 -125.53 22.09
N THR A 568 -26.05 -125.90 21.96
CA THR A 568 -27.09 -125.05 21.34
C THR A 568 -27.31 -123.76 22.14
N ALA A 569 -27.28 -123.82 23.48
CA ALA A 569 -27.37 -122.63 24.33
C ALA A 569 -26.17 -121.68 24.13
N ILE A 570 -24.95 -122.23 24.03
CA ILE A 570 -23.73 -121.44 23.75
C ILE A 570 -23.81 -120.80 22.35
N ASP A 571 -24.27 -121.52 21.34
CA ASP A 571 -24.41 -120.99 19.97
C ASP A 571 -25.45 -119.86 19.89
N ASN A 572 -26.57 -119.96 20.63
CA ASN A 572 -27.56 -118.91 20.75
C ASN A 572 -27.00 -117.66 21.46
N VAL A 573 -26.21 -117.83 22.53
CA VAL A 573 -25.51 -116.71 23.20
C VAL A 573 -24.53 -116.04 22.25
N ASN A 574 -23.75 -116.82 21.49
CA ASN A 574 -22.78 -116.30 20.53
C ASN A 574 -23.46 -115.55 19.36
N THR A 575 -24.62 -116.05 18.91
CA THR A 575 -25.49 -115.39 17.91
C THR A 575 -26.02 -114.06 18.45
N ASN A 576 -26.51 -114.02 19.69
CA ASN A 576 -27.00 -112.80 20.31
C ASN A 576 -25.89 -111.76 20.56
N ILE A 577 -24.68 -112.19 20.94
CA ILE A 577 -23.50 -111.31 21.06
C ILE A 577 -23.12 -110.76 19.68
N THR A 578 -23.14 -111.58 18.63
CA THR A 578 -22.84 -111.15 17.25
C THR A 578 -23.89 -110.15 16.73
N ALA A 579 -25.18 -110.41 17.00
CA ALA A 579 -26.26 -109.50 16.64
C ALA A 579 -26.18 -108.17 17.41
N GLY A 580 -25.88 -108.22 18.71
CA GLY A 580 -25.64 -107.02 19.54
C GLY A 580 -24.45 -106.19 19.06
N TYR A 581 -23.33 -106.85 18.73
CA TYR A 581 -22.16 -106.19 18.13
C TYR A 581 -22.49 -105.57 16.77
N THR A 582 -23.27 -106.26 15.93
CA THR A 582 -23.72 -105.73 14.64
C THR A 582 -24.64 -104.53 14.79
N ALA A 583 -25.56 -104.55 15.77
CA ALA A 583 -26.43 -103.43 16.08
C ALA A 583 -25.65 -102.20 16.61
N VAL A 584 -24.72 -102.41 17.55
CA VAL A 584 -23.85 -101.35 18.07
C VAL A 584 -22.95 -100.79 16.97
N LYS A 585 -22.39 -101.65 16.11
CA LYS A 585 -21.65 -101.19 14.92
C LYS A 585 -22.54 -100.35 14.01
N GLY A 586 -23.77 -100.79 13.72
CA GLY A 586 -24.73 -100.03 12.92
C GLY A 586 -25.04 -98.64 13.50
N SER A 587 -25.22 -98.54 14.82
CA SER A 587 -25.38 -97.23 15.49
C SER A 587 -24.13 -96.37 15.44
N ILE A 588 -22.93 -96.96 15.52
CA ILE A 588 -21.66 -96.23 15.38
C ILE A 588 -21.43 -95.77 13.93
N ASP A 589 -21.74 -96.62 12.94
CA ASP A 589 -21.69 -96.30 11.52
C ASP A 589 -22.65 -95.14 11.20
N ASP A 590 -23.89 -95.19 11.71
CA ASP A 590 -24.89 -94.13 11.52
C ASP A 590 -24.50 -92.83 12.22
N MET A 591 -24.05 -92.87 13.48
CA MET A 591 -23.50 -91.68 14.16
C MET A 591 -22.29 -91.10 13.43
N THR A 592 -21.43 -91.94 12.85
CA THR A 592 -20.28 -91.50 12.03
C THR A 592 -20.76 -90.87 10.72
N GLY A 593 -21.80 -91.42 10.09
CA GLY A 593 -22.47 -90.84 8.92
C GLY A 593 -23.07 -89.47 9.22
N GLN A 594 -23.89 -89.37 10.27
CA GLN A 594 -24.48 -88.11 10.72
C GLN A 594 -23.42 -87.05 11.09
N LEU A 595 -22.32 -87.46 11.74
CA LEU A 595 -21.21 -86.57 12.07
C LEU A 595 -20.45 -86.11 10.82
N THR A 596 -20.24 -87.02 9.85
CA THR A 596 -19.61 -86.69 8.56
C THR A 596 -20.47 -85.71 7.76
N VAL A 597 -21.79 -85.91 7.72
CA VAL A 597 -22.73 -84.97 7.09
C VAL A 597 -22.68 -83.62 7.79
N LYS A 598 -22.79 -83.55 9.12
CA LYS A 598 -22.71 -82.26 9.86
C LYS A 598 -21.36 -81.55 9.71
N LEU A 599 -20.25 -82.28 9.59
CA LEU A 599 -18.94 -81.69 9.29
C LEU A 599 -18.87 -81.16 7.85
N SER A 600 -19.49 -81.85 6.88
CA SER A 600 -19.62 -81.38 5.49
C SER A 600 -20.52 -80.14 5.39
N ASP A 601 -21.65 -80.12 6.10
CA ASP A 601 -22.58 -78.99 6.17
C ASP A 601 -21.90 -77.77 6.79
N ASN A 602 -21.20 -77.95 7.91
CA ASN A 602 -20.41 -76.89 8.55
C ASN A 602 -19.27 -76.39 7.65
N THR A 603 -18.60 -77.28 6.91
CA THR A 603 -17.57 -76.90 5.93
C THR A 603 -18.18 -76.07 4.80
N THR A 604 -19.35 -76.47 4.29
CA THR A 604 -20.09 -75.75 3.26
C THR A 604 -20.57 -74.38 3.76
N ALA A 605 -21.04 -74.30 5.02
CA ALA A 605 -21.42 -73.04 5.66
C ALA A 605 -20.21 -72.11 5.84
N ILE A 606 -19.04 -72.63 6.22
CA ILE A 606 -17.79 -71.86 6.33
C ILE A 606 -17.33 -71.34 4.96
N VAL A 607 -17.36 -72.16 3.91
CA VAL A 607 -17.04 -71.73 2.53
C VAL A 607 -18.04 -70.68 2.03
N ASN A 608 -19.32 -70.81 2.35
CA ASN A 608 -20.33 -69.81 2.00
C ASN A 608 -20.15 -68.49 2.77
N MET A 609 -19.73 -68.54 4.04
CA MET A 609 -19.33 -67.33 4.79
C MET A 609 -18.06 -66.71 4.23
N GLU A 610 -17.05 -67.51 3.86
CA GLU A 610 -15.81 -67.03 3.25
C GLU A 610 -16.09 -66.32 1.90
N ASN A 611 -16.94 -66.91 1.06
CA ASN A 611 -17.34 -66.33 -0.21
C ASN A 611 -18.22 -65.08 -0.02
N GLY A 612 -19.19 -65.11 0.91
CA GLY A 612 -19.97 -63.92 1.27
C GLY A 612 -19.11 -62.77 1.81
N MET A 613 -18.04 -63.07 2.56
CA MET A 613 -17.06 -62.08 3.00
C MET A 613 -16.19 -61.57 1.85
N LYS A 614 -15.80 -62.42 0.89
CA LYS A 614 -15.11 -61.98 -0.34
C LYS A 614 -16.00 -61.05 -1.18
N ASP A 615 -17.28 -61.41 -1.36
CA ASP A 615 -18.24 -60.60 -2.12
C ASP A 615 -18.51 -59.25 -1.43
N GLN A 616 -18.62 -59.23 -0.10
CA GLN A 616 -18.68 -57.98 0.67
C GLN A 616 -17.39 -57.15 0.56
N LEU A 617 -16.21 -57.78 0.52
CA LEU A 617 -14.93 -57.09 0.33
C LEU A 617 -14.78 -56.53 -1.09
N VAL A 618 -15.27 -57.25 -2.11
CA VAL A 618 -15.36 -56.79 -3.50
C VAL A 618 -16.37 -55.65 -3.64
N ALA A 619 -17.53 -55.72 -3.00
CA ALA A 619 -18.51 -54.65 -2.97
C ALA A 619 -17.96 -53.40 -2.27
N LEU A 620 -17.29 -53.56 -1.11
CA LEU A 620 -16.61 -52.46 -0.42
C LEU A 620 -15.51 -51.84 -1.28
N LYS A 621 -14.70 -52.66 -1.97
CA LYS A 621 -13.71 -52.19 -2.94
C LYS A 621 -14.38 -51.38 -4.06
N GLN A 622 -15.45 -51.89 -4.68
CA GLN A 622 -16.18 -51.21 -5.74
C GLN A 622 -16.82 -49.90 -5.24
N MET A 623 -17.32 -49.84 -4.00
CA MET A 623 -17.82 -48.61 -3.39
C MET A 623 -16.70 -47.59 -3.18
N ILE A 624 -15.51 -48.03 -2.74
CA ILE A 624 -14.32 -47.18 -2.59
C ILE A 624 -13.82 -46.70 -3.96
N GLU A 625 -13.82 -47.55 -4.98
CA GLU A 625 -13.43 -47.18 -6.36
C GLU A 625 -14.44 -46.23 -7.01
N GLN A 626 -15.75 -46.43 -6.82
CA GLN A 626 -16.77 -45.48 -7.27
C GLN A 626 -16.70 -44.14 -6.52
N GLN A 627 -16.51 -44.15 -5.19
CA GLN A 627 -16.46 -42.92 -4.41
C GLN A 627 -15.14 -42.17 -4.62
N GLY A 628 -14.02 -42.88 -4.74
CA GLY A 628 -12.74 -42.34 -5.18
C GLY A 628 -12.83 -41.75 -6.59
N GLY A 629 -13.49 -42.45 -7.53
CA GLY A 629 -13.79 -41.94 -8.86
C GLY A 629 -14.59 -40.64 -8.83
N LYS A 630 -15.69 -40.58 -8.07
CA LYS A 630 -16.48 -39.35 -7.85
C LYS A 630 -15.65 -38.22 -7.26
N ILE A 631 -14.78 -38.52 -6.29
CA ILE A 631 -13.86 -37.53 -5.69
C ILE A 631 -12.86 -37.02 -6.73
N VAL A 632 -12.26 -37.90 -7.54
CA VAL A 632 -11.34 -37.52 -8.63
C VAL A 632 -12.05 -36.69 -9.69
N THR A 633 -13.28 -37.05 -10.09
CA THR A 633 -14.09 -36.25 -11.02
C THR A 633 -14.45 -34.88 -10.44
N ALA A 634 -14.83 -34.80 -9.16
CA ALA A 634 -15.13 -33.52 -8.51
C ALA A 634 -13.88 -32.65 -8.32
N ILE A 635 -12.72 -33.24 -8.02
CA ILE A 635 -11.43 -32.53 -7.99
C ILE A 635 -11.05 -32.03 -9.40
N GLY A 636 -11.27 -32.84 -10.44
CA GLY A 636 -11.08 -32.44 -11.83
C GLY A 636 -11.97 -31.26 -12.21
N GLN A 637 -13.28 -31.37 -12.00
CA GLN A 637 -14.26 -30.30 -12.28
C GLN A 637 -13.96 -29.01 -11.50
N ASN A 638 -13.61 -29.11 -10.21
CA ASN A 638 -13.20 -27.94 -9.42
C ASN A 638 -11.86 -27.37 -9.91
N GLY A 639 -10.94 -28.22 -10.36
CA GLY A 639 -9.69 -27.82 -11.01
C GLY A 639 -9.93 -27.05 -12.30
N ASP A 640 -10.80 -27.55 -13.18
CA ASP A 640 -11.21 -26.89 -14.43
C ASP A 640 -11.89 -25.54 -14.15
N VAL A 641 -12.75 -25.45 -13.13
CA VAL A 641 -13.37 -24.20 -12.67
C VAL A 641 -12.33 -23.21 -12.14
N ILE A 642 -11.36 -23.67 -11.34
CA ILE A 642 -10.25 -22.83 -10.86
C ILE A 642 -9.37 -22.36 -12.02
N VAL A 643 -9.03 -23.23 -12.97
CA VAL A 643 -8.26 -22.88 -14.17
C VAL A 643 -9.03 -21.89 -15.04
N ALA A 644 -10.33 -22.06 -15.24
CA ALA A 644 -11.17 -21.11 -15.97
C ALA A 644 -11.26 -19.75 -15.26
N ALA A 645 -11.42 -19.73 -13.94
CA ALA A 645 -11.42 -18.50 -13.14
C ALA A 645 -10.07 -17.78 -13.17
N VAL A 646 -8.96 -18.51 -13.01
CA VAL A 646 -7.59 -17.97 -13.08
C VAL A 646 -7.27 -17.46 -14.48
N ASN A 647 -7.67 -18.15 -15.54
CA ASN A 647 -7.50 -17.68 -16.92
C ASN A 647 -8.37 -16.46 -17.23
N SER A 648 -9.61 -16.41 -16.73
CA SER A 648 -10.48 -15.24 -16.86
C SER A 648 -9.89 -14.02 -16.14
N GLN A 649 -9.50 -14.19 -14.88
CA GLN A 649 -8.88 -13.12 -14.08
C GLN A 649 -7.52 -12.69 -14.65
N GLY A 650 -6.72 -13.64 -15.14
CA GLY A 650 -5.45 -13.38 -15.82
C GLY A 650 -5.62 -12.64 -17.15
N SER A 651 -6.70 -12.92 -17.89
CA SER A 651 -7.08 -12.16 -19.10
C SER A 651 -7.50 -10.73 -18.75
N VAL A 652 -8.33 -10.55 -17.71
CA VAL A 652 -8.72 -9.21 -17.20
C VAL A 652 -7.49 -8.42 -16.73
N ILE A 653 -6.58 -9.04 -15.97
CA ILE A 653 -5.32 -8.42 -15.53
C ILE A 653 -4.42 -8.09 -16.72
N GLY A 654 -4.28 -9.01 -17.69
CA GLY A 654 -3.50 -8.78 -18.91
C GLY A 654 -4.05 -7.65 -19.77
N THR A 655 -5.38 -7.56 -19.92
CA THR A 655 -6.04 -6.42 -20.57
C THR A 655 -5.81 -5.13 -19.79
N ALA A 656 -5.98 -5.13 -18.47
CA ALA A 656 -5.74 -3.94 -17.64
C ALA A 656 -4.29 -3.45 -17.72
N ILE A 657 -3.30 -4.35 -17.66
CA ILE A 657 -1.87 -4.03 -17.85
C ILE A 657 -1.61 -3.47 -19.25
N THR A 658 -2.26 -4.03 -20.29
CA THR A 658 -2.09 -3.58 -21.68
C THR A 658 -2.70 -2.18 -21.89
N THR A 659 -3.90 -1.93 -21.36
CA THR A 659 -4.55 -0.61 -21.38
C THR A 659 -3.73 0.40 -20.59
N GLN A 660 -3.34 0.09 -19.36
CA GLN A 660 -2.57 0.99 -18.50
C GLN A 660 -1.19 1.29 -19.10
N GLY A 661 -0.54 0.29 -19.71
CA GLY A 661 0.70 0.48 -20.47
C GLY A 661 0.53 1.33 -21.73
N GLY A 662 -0.63 1.24 -22.39
CA GLY A 662 -1.03 2.13 -23.48
C GLY A 662 -1.25 3.58 -23.04
N GLU A 663 -1.93 3.78 -21.92
CA GLU A 663 -2.13 5.10 -21.30
C GLU A 663 -0.81 5.71 -20.84
N ILE A 664 0.04 4.95 -20.13
CA ILE A 664 1.39 5.37 -19.73
C ILE A 664 2.23 5.74 -20.95
N LYS A 665 2.20 4.94 -22.03
CA LYS A 665 2.89 5.25 -23.29
C LYS A 665 2.36 6.55 -23.91
N GLY A 666 1.04 6.74 -23.94
CA GLY A 666 0.40 7.96 -24.41
C GLY A 666 0.81 9.20 -23.59
N SER A 667 0.83 9.08 -22.27
CA SER A 667 1.30 10.13 -21.36
C SER A 667 2.78 10.45 -21.56
N ILE A 668 3.64 9.43 -21.73
CA ILE A 668 5.07 9.63 -22.02
C ILE A 668 5.26 10.33 -23.37
N THR A 669 4.56 9.93 -24.43
CA THR A 669 4.62 10.62 -25.74
C THR A 669 4.06 12.04 -25.66
N GLY A 670 3.02 12.29 -24.84
CA GLY A 670 2.51 13.62 -24.56
C GLY A 670 3.55 14.51 -23.86
N LEU A 671 4.21 13.98 -22.83
CA LEU A 671 5.31 14.66 -22.11
C LEU A 671 6.53 14.88 -23.01
N GLU A 672 6.90 13.92 -23.85
CA GLU A 672 8.02 14.04 -24.79
C GLU A 672 7.77 15.15 -25.82
N ASN A 673 6.56 15.20 -26.39
CA ASN A 673 6.16 16.26 -27.31
C ASN A 673 6.05 17.62 -26.61
N GLY A 674 5.53 17.67 -25.38
CA GLY A 674 5.49 18.87 -24.55
C GLY A 674 6.89 19.42 -24.23
N MET A 675 7.82 18.55 -23.81
CA MET A 675 9.22 18.91 -23.58
C MET A 675 9.93 19.35 -24.86
N LYS A 676 9.72 18.66 -26.00
CA LYS A 676 10.24 19.09 -27.30
C LYS A 676 9.72 20.47 -27.70
N GLY A 677 8.43 20.74 -27.50
CA GLY A 677 7.84 22.06 -27.71
C GLY A 677 8.46 23.14 -26.82
N ALA A 678 8.52 22.88 -25.50
CA ALA A 678 9.09 23.80 -24.52
C ALA A 678 10.59 24.09 -24.79
N ILE A 679 11.40 23.07 -25.08
CA ILE A 679 12.82 23.23 -25.42
C ILE A 679 12.98 24.01 -26.73
N THR A 680 12.14 23.78 -27.74
CA THR A 680 12.18 24.51 -29.01
C THR A 680 11.81 25.98 -28.82
N GLN A 681 10.78 26.26 -28.02
CA GLN A 681 10.37 27.63 -27.69
C GLN A 681 11.46 28.33 -26.87
N GLN A 682 11.95 27.71 -25.79
CA GLN A 682 13.01 28.27 -24.95
C GLN A 682 14.32 28.50 -25.73
N THR A 683 14.65 27.64 -26.70
CA THR A 683 15.80 27.87 -27.61
C THR A 683 15.55 29.07 -28.51
N THR A 684 14.32 29.27 -29.00
CA THR A 684 13.93 30.44 -29.80
C THR A 684 14.00 31.72 -28.98
N ASP A 685 13.46 31.71 -27.76
CA ASP A 685 13.45 32.84 -26.85
C ASP A 685 14.88 33.21 -26.39
N MET A 686 15.71 32.21 -26.05
CA MET A 686 17.13 32.44 -25.78
C MET A 686 17.86 33.03 -26.97
N ASN A 687 17.60 32.57 -28.20
CA ASN A 687 18.22 33.13 -29.40
C ASN A 687 17.78 34.59 -29.64
N LEU A 688 16.53 34.95 -29.37
CA LEU A 688 16.04 36.33 -29.43
C LEU A 688 16.70 37.23 -28.36
N VAL A 689 16.83 36.74 -27.12
CA VAL A 689 17.53 37.47 -26.05
C VAL A 689 19.02 37.63 -26.36
N ILE A 690 19.68 36.58 -26.87
CA ILE A 690 21.08 36.62 -27.29
C ILE A 690 21.27 37.62 -28.44
N ALA A 691 20.37 37.65 -29.43
CA ALA A 691 20.42 38.63 -30.51
C ALA A 691 20.30 40.08 -29.97
N GLY A 692 19.31 40.35 -29.11
CA GLY A 692 19.14 41.68 -28.49
C GLY A 692 20.33 42.10 -27.62
N VAL A 693 20.98 41.16 -26.92
CA VAL A 693 22.22 41.40 -26.16
C VAL A 693 23.41 41.66 -27.09
N VAL A 694 23.53 40.94 -28.20
CA VAL A 694 24.57 41.17 -29.22
C VAL A 694 24.40 42.55 -29.88
N ASP A 695 23.18 42.94 -30.22
CA ASP A 695 22.87 44.27 -30.77
C ASP A 695 23.19 45.37 -29.75
N ALA A 696 22.82 45.19 -28.48
CA ALA A 696 23.13 46.13 -27.40
C ALA A 696 24.65 46.28 -27.18
N ILE A 697 25.40 45.18 -27.13
CA ILE A 697 26.86 45.17 -27.02
C ILE A 697 27.49 45.84 -28.25
N THR A 698 26.97 45.60 -29.46
CA THR A 698 27.45 46.21 -30.70
C THR A 698 27.24 47.73 -30.69
N ALA A 699 26.04 48.19 -30.32
CA ALA A 699 25.72 49.60 -30.20
C ALA A 699 26.56 50.29 -29.11
N GLN A 700 26.74 49.66 -27.95
CA GLN A 700 27.53 50.22 -26.86
C GLN A 700 29.03 50.24 -27.18
N THR A 701 29.54 49.25 -27.92
CA THR A 701 30.91 49.23 -28.46
C THR A 701 31.11 50.36 -29.48
N ALA A 702 30.16 50.59 -30.38
CA ALA A 702 30.21 51.70 -31.34
C ALA A 702 30.16 53.07 -30.63
N ALA A 703 29.34 53.22 -29.60
CA ALA A 703 29.26 54.43 -28.78
C ALA A 703 30.57 54.68 -28.00
N LEU A 704 31.15 53.65 -27.38
CA LEU A 704 32.43 53.72 -26.67
C LEU A 704 33.58 54.08 -27.61
N ASN A 705 33.69 53.42 -28.76
CA ASN A 705 34.69 53.75 -29.78
C ASN A 705 34.55 55.19 -30.30
N THR A 706 33.30 55.67 -30.46
CA THR A 706 33.02 57.07 -30.83
C THR A 706 33.45 58.05 -29.74
N ALA A 707 33.24 57.71 -28.46
CA ALA A 707 33.68 58.52 -27.32
C ALA A 707 35.21 58.57 -27.21
N ILE A 708 35.89 57.43 -27.35
CA ILE A 708 37.35 57.30 -27.38
C ILE A 708 37.95 58.13 -28.52
N ALA A 709 37.41 58.01 -29.74
CA ALA A 709 37.87 58.78 -30.90
C ALA A 709 37.70 60.31 -30.70
N LYS A 710 36.58 60.74 -30.12
CA LYS A 710 36.34 62.16 -29.78
C LYS A 710 37.28 62.65 -28.67
N GLY A 711 37.58 61.83 -27.67
CA GLY A 711 38.56 62.12 -26.62
C GLY A 711 39.97 62.26 -27.17
N ALA A 712 40.45 61.24 -27.90
CA ALA A 712 41.76 61.24 -28.55
C ALA A 712 41.94 62.45 -29.49
N SER A 713 40.92 62.78 -30.31
CA SER A 713 40.99 63.94 -31.21
C SER A 713 41.14 65.28 -30.47
N LYS A 714 40.52 65.42 -29.27
CA LYS A 714 40.72 66.62 -28.42
C LYS A 714 42.15 66.68 -27.86
N VAL A 715 42.64 65.58 -27.29
CA VAL A 715 44.00 65.50 -26.70
C VAL A 715 45.07 65.78 -27.77
N VAL A 716 44.98 65.13 -28.93
CA VAL A 716 45.91 65.34 -30.06
C VAL A 716 45.90 66.80 -30.51
N LYS A 717 44.72 67.42 -30.72
CA LYS A 717 44.63 68.83 -31.15
C LYS A 717 45.26 69.81 -30.14
N SER A 718 45.16 69.54 -28.85
CA SER A 718 45.85 70.35 -27.83
C SER A 718 47.37 70.14 -27.88
N ASN A 719 47.82 68.88 -27.96
CA ASN A 719 49.25 68.56 -27.93
C ASN A 719 49.99 69.05 -29.19
N THR A 720 49.35 68.96 -30.37
CA THR A 720 49.89 69.52 -31.63
C THR A 720 50.10 71.03 -31.52
N LYS A 721 49.14 71.79 -30.97
CA LYS A 721 49.30 73.24 -30.79
C LYS A 721 50.50 73.59 -29.89
N LEU A 722 50.67 72.86 -28.80
CA LEU A 722 51.79 73.07 -27.86
C LEU A 722 53.13 72.74 -28.52
N GLN A 723 53.22 71.61 -29.24
CA GLN A 723 54.44 71.23 -29.98
C GLN A 723 54.77 72.20 -31.11
N THR A 724 53.78 72.71 -31.87
CA THR A 724 54.04 73.72 -32.91
C THR A 724 54.63 74.99 -32.28
N ALA A 725 54.08 75.48 -31.15
CA ALA A 725 54.59 76.66 -30.47
C ALA A 725 56.03 76.47 -29.96
N LEU A 726 56.35 75.33 -29.31
CA LEU A 726 57.74 75.04 -28.90
C LEU A 726 58.68 74.88 -30.11
N THR A 727 58.23 74.24 -31.20
CA THR A 727 59.07 74.03 -32.41
C THR A 727 59.44 75.35 -33.06
N THR A 728 58.50 76.30 -33.16
CA THR A 728 58.79 77.65 -33.65
C THR A 728 59.79 78.37 -32.75
N ALA A 729 59.55 78.41 -31.43
CA ALA A 729 60.43 79.08 -30.48
C ALA A 729 61.86 78.49 -30.45
N ILE A 730 62.00 77.17 -30.57
CA ILE A 730 63.31 76.49 -30.68
C ILE A 730 64.02 76.92 -31.96
N ASN A 731 63.33 76.90 -33.11
CA ASN A 731 63.93 77.29 -34.40
C ASN A 731 64.36 78.77 -34.42
N GLU A 732 63.59 79.68 -33.82
CA GLU A 732 63.92 81.11 -33.73
C GLU A 732 65.10 81.45 -32.80
N LEU A 733 65.56 80.48 -32.00
CA LEU A 733 66.70 80.63 -31.08
C LEU A 733 67.94 79.84 -31.52
N LYS A 734 67.75 78.80 -32.34
CA LYS A 734 68.78 77.83 -32.74
C LYS A 734 70.04 78.46 -33.35
N ASP A 735 69.87 79.53 -34.12
CA ASP A 735 70.96 80.21 -34.83
C ASP A 735 71.59 81.37 -34.03
N LYS A 736 71.13 81.63 -32.79
CA LYS A 736 71.63 82.71 -31.93
C LYS A 736 72.72 82.20 -30.98
N GLN A 737 73.90 82.81 -31.05
CA GLN A 737 75.09 82.35 -30.33
C GLN A 737 75.32 83.02 -28.96
N ASP A 738 74.50 83.99 -28.54
CA ASP A 738 74.67 84.62 -27.24
C ASP A 738 74.32 83.66 -26.08
N ALA A 739 74.95 83.87 -24.93
CA ALA A 739 74.85 82.96 -23.79
C ALA A 739 73.43 82.83 -23.21
N ASN A 740 72.58 83.86 -23.35
CA ASN A 740 71.20 83.82 -22.88
C ASN A 740 70.32 83.03 -23.85
N SER A 741 70.45 83.26 -25.16
CA SER A 741 69.77 82.44 -26.18
C SER A 741 70.18 80.96 -26.10
N GLN A 742 71.47 80.67 -25.92
CA GLN A 742 71.98 79.30 -25.71
C GLN A 742 71.41 78.64 -24.45
N ALA A 743 71.29 79.38 -23.34
CA ALA A 743 70.67 78.87 -22.11
C ALA A 743 69.16 78.64 -22.27
N MET A 744 68.45 79.57 -22.94
CA MET A 744 67.01 79.49 -23.15
C MET A 744 66.65 78.39 -24.17
N LEU A 745 67.45 78.20 -25.22
CA LEU A 745 67.36 77.08 -26.17
C LEU A 745 67.45 75.74 -25.43
N LYS A 746 68.48 75.53 -24.60
CA LYS A 746 68.62 74.30 -23.79
C LYS A 746 67.48 74.08 -22.81
N GLN A 747 66.88 75.15 -22.25
CA GLN A 747 65.69 75.01 -21.42
C GLN A 747 64.45 74.65 -22.25
N LEU A 748 64.25 75.22 -23.44
CA LEU A 748 63.14 74.89 -24.33
C LEU A 748 63.24 73.47 -24.91
N GLU A 749 64.46 73.02 -25.25
CA GLU A 749 64.74 71.63 -25.60
C GLU A 749 64.43 70.68 -24.42
N LYS A 750 64.78 71.06 -23.17
CA LYS A 750 64.39 70.30 -21.97
C LYS A 750 62.87 70.33 -21.74
N MET A 751 62.18 71.45 -21.99
CA MET A 751 60.72 71.55 -21.88
C MET A 751 60.00 70.65 -22.89
N ALA A 752 60.52 70.54 -24.11
CA ALA A 752 60.01 69.63 -25.15
C ALA A 752 60.18 68.14 -24.80
N ALA A 753 61.08 67.81 -23.86
CA ALA A 753 61.39 66.44 -23.44
C ALA A 753 60.70 65.99 -22.14
N ASP A 754 60.53 66.87 -21.14
CA ASP A 754 60.16 66.48 -19.76
C ASP A 754 58.90 67.19 -19.21
N ASN A 755 58.10 67.88 -20.05
CA ASN A 755 56.86 68.58 -19.66
C ASN A 755 56.99 69.44 -18.38
N GLY A 756 58.05 70.25 -18.29
CA GLY A 756 58.52 70.91 -17.07
C GLY A 756 57.64 72.01 -16.44
N ILE A 757 56.32 72.01 -16.69
CA ILE A 757 55.32 72.87 -16.04
C ILE A 757 54.21 71.95 -15.51
N TYR A 758 54.07 71.88 -14.19
CA TYR A 758 53.09 71.05 -13.51
C TYR A 758 51.89 71.89 -13.09
N GLN A 759 50.68 71.48 -13.42
CA GLN A 759 49.44 72.11 -12.95
C GLN A 759 48.55 71.07 -12.29
N ASP A 760 48.00 71.40 -11.13
CA ASP A 760 46.91 70.63 -10.54
C ASP A 760 45.62 70.92 -11.33
N PRO A 761 44.92 69.91 -11.90
CA PRO A 761 43.65 70.11 -12.59
C PRO A 761 42.57 70.80 -11.74
N ALA A 762 42.70 70.83 -10.41
CA ALA A 762 41.84 71.56 -9.49
C ALA A 762 42.27 73.02 -9.21
N ASP A 763 43.56 73.37 -9.27
CA ASP A 763 44.05 74.75 -9.06
C ASP A 763 44.36 75.45 -10.39
N LYS A 764 43.36 76.18 -10.90
CA LYS A 764 43.53 77.07 -12.06
C LYS A 764 44.25 78.39 -11.77
N THR A 765 44.52 78.69 -10.49
CA THR A 765 45.13 79.96 -10.07
C THR A 765 46.66 79.88 -9.95
N SER A 766 47.25 78.68 -10.12
CA SER A 766 48.70 78.50 -10.13
C SER A 766 49.20 77.33 -10.98
N VAL A 767 50.46 77.46 -11.39
CA VAL A 767 51.28 76.36 -11.94
C VAL A 767 52.57 76.23 -11.12
N TYR A 768 53.29 75.13 -11.28
CA TYR A 768 54.48 74.81 -10.50
C TYR A 768 55.63 74.44 -11.44
N MET A 769 56.82 74.99 -11.20
CA MET A 769 58.01 74.75 -12.05
C MET A 769 59.32 74.81 -11.25
N GLU A 770 60.41 74.31 -11.83
CA GLU A 770 61.76 74.43 -11.26
C GLU A 770 62.16 75.93 -11.16
N PRO A 771 62.86 76.39 -10.11
CA PRO A 771 63.22 77.81 -9.96
C PRO A 771 64.03 78.39 -11.12
N SER A 772 64.91 77.58 -11.71
CA SER A 772 65.69 77.89 -12.92
C SER A 772 64.82 78.11 -14.16
N MET A 773 63.65 77.46 -14.23
CA MET A 773 62.66 77.64 -15.29
C MET A 773 61.92 78.96 -15.13
N TRP A 774 61.50 79.29 -13.90
CA TRP A 774 60.85 80.58 -13.62
C TRP A 774 61.76 81.78 -13.90
N VAL A 775 63.06 81.67 -13.61
CA VAL A 775 64.03 82.73 -13.97
C VAL A 775 64.04 82.99 -15.48
N ALA A 776 64.01 81.95 -16.31
CA ALA A 776 63.93 82.11 -17.77
C ALA A 776 62.56 82.64 -18.23
N VAL A 777 61.46 82.08 -17.71
CA VAL A 777 60.09 82.51 -18.00
C VAL A 777 59.85 83.96 -17.62
N SER A 778 60.30 84.41 -16.44
CA SER A 778 60.12 85.79 -15.97
C SER A 778 61.08 86.79 -16.61
N ALA A 779 62.17 86.34 -17.24
CA ALA A 779 63.06 87.19 -18.03
C ALA A 779 62.52 87.46 -19.45
N ASN A 780 61.62 86.62 -19.96
CA ASN A 780 61.00 86.76 -21.27
C ASN A 780 59.55 87.30 -21.13
N PRO A 781 59.23 88.51 -21.62
CA PRO A 781 57.89 89.09 -21.49
C PRO A 781 56.76 88.26 -22.10
N GLU A 782 57.02 87.55 -23.20
CA GLU A 782 56.02 86.73 -23.89
C GLU A 782 55.77 85.42 -23.15
N LEU A 783 56.80 84.76 -22.62
CA LEU A 783 56.64 83.57 -21.78
C LEU A 783 55.95 83.92 -20.45
N LYS A 784 56.34 85.02 -19.79
CA LYS A 784 55.64 85.52 -18.59
C LYS A 784 54.17 85.84 -18.87
N LYS A 785 53.86 86.36 -20.07
CA LYS A 785 52.49 86.57 -20.52
C LYS A 785 51.74 85.27 -20.81
N ILE A 786 52.34 84.28 -21.47
CA ILE A 786 51.69 82.98 -21.72
C ILE A 786 51.29 82.31 -20.40
N ILE A 787 52.18 82.30 -19.39
CA ILE A 787 51.84 81.80 -18.05
C ILE A 787 50.77 82.68 -17.38
N SER A 788 50.76 84.00 -17.61
CA SER A 788 49.65 84.86 -17.16
C SER A 788 48.32 84.44 -17.79
N ASP A 789 48.27 84.20 -19.09
CA ASP A 789 47.04 83.90 -19.81
C ASP A 789 46.55 82.45 -19.56
N MET A 790 47.41 81.56 -19.07
CA MET A 790 47.04 80.23 -18.54
C MET A 790 46.40 80.26 -17.14
N LEU A 791 46.51 81.36 -16.39
CA LEU A 791 46.10 81.43 -14.99
C LEU A 791 44.84 82.30 -14.77
N GLU A 792 43.90 81.75 -13.99
CA GLU A 792 42.84 82.54 -13.37
C GLU A 792 43.42 83.39 -12.23
N VAL A 793 42.89 84.61 -12.03
CA VAL A 793 43.46 85.57 -11.07
C VAL A 793 43.18 85.12 -9.63
N GLN A 794 44.23 84.79 -8.88
CA GLN A 794 44.10 84.49 -7.45
C GLN A 794 43.71 85.78 -6.71
N LYS A 795 42.52 85.77 -6.10
CA LYS A 795 42.01 86.85 -5.25
C LYS A 795 42.28 86.49 -3.78
N PRO A 796 43.13 87.24 -3.03
CA PRO A 796 43.23 87.06 -1.59
C PRO A 796 41.92 87.40 -0.87
N THR A 797 41.65 86.69 0.21
CA THR A 797 40.49 86.93 1.07
C THR A 797 40.83 88.00 2.10
N ILE A 798 39.89 88.88 2.44
CA ILE A 798 40.01 89.76 3.62
C ILE A 798 39.23 89.18 4.79
N LEU A 799 39.83 89.17 5.98
CA LEU A 799 39.16 88.84 7.23
C LEU A 799 39.09 90.08 8.11
N CYS A 800 37.88 90.55 8.42
CA CYS A 800 37.67 91.72 9.25
C CYS A 800 36.89 91.38 10.52
N ASN A 801 37.40 91.84 11.67
CA ASN A 801 36.70 91.79 12.95
C ASN A 801 36.09 93.16 13.26
N ALA A 802 34.88 93.22 13.82
CA ALA A 802 34.24 94.49 14.18
C ALA A 802 34.05 94.65 15.70
N TYR A 803 34.32 95.86 16.20
CA TYR A 803 34.39 96.18 17.63
C TYR A 803 33.65 97.46 17.98
N TYR A 804 33.10 97.57 19.18
CA TYR A 804 32.53 98.80 19.74
C TYR A 804 32.56 98.77 21.28
N LEU A 805 32.46 99.93 21.94
CA LEU A 805 32.21 99.97 23.39
C LEU A 805 30.71 99.89 23.68
N ALA A 806 30.37 98.89 24.50
CA ALA A 806 29.09 98.75 25.19
C ALA A 806 29.24 99.18 26.66
N ALA A 807 28.13 99.21 27.40
CA ALA A 807 28.16 99.44 28.85
C ALA A 807 28.93 98.36 29.63
N THR A 808 29.19 97.20 29.02
CA THR A 808 29.97 96.07 29.56
C THR A 808 31.45 96.10 29.18
N GLY A 809 31.91 97.06 28.36
CA GLY A 809 33.29 97.15 27.88
C GLY A 809 33.40 97.00 26.36
N LEU A 810 34.58 96.58 25.87
CA LEU A 810 34.84 96.37 24.44
C LEU A 810 34.21 95.06 23.96
N VAL A 811 33.27 95.16 23.03
CA VAL A 811 32.57 94.02 22.43
C VAL A 811 33.04 93.84 21.00
N GLN A 812 33.49 92.63 20.66
CA GLN A 812 33.59 92.19 19.26
C GLN A 812 32.23 91.65 18.82
N ASN A 813 31.67 92.16 17.72
CA ASN A 813 30.64 91.44 16.96
C ASN A 813 30.80 91.73 15.46
N ASN A 814 31.23 90.71 14.72
CA ASN A 814 31.45 90.77 13.28
C ASN A 814 30.15 90.84 12.46
N GLU A 815 28.99 90.46 13.02
CA GLU A 815 27.69 90.52 12.34
C GLU A 815 27.28 91.95 11.95
N PHE A 816 27.85 92.98 12.60
CA PHE A 816 27.59 94.37 12.26
C PHE A 816 28.31 94.83 10.98
N ILE A 817 29.19 94.03 10.38
CA ILE A 817 29.83 94.33 9.10
C ILE A 817 29.64 93.21 8.06
N THR A 818 29.59 93.62 6.79
CA THR A 818 29.77 92.74 5.63
C THR A 818 30.97 93.23 4.83
N VAL A 819 31.73 92.31 4.23
CA VAL A 819 32.91 92.69 3.42
C VAL A 819 32.86 92.03 2.06
N GLU A 820 32.73 92.85 1.02
CA GLU A 820 32.58 92.40 -0.35
C GLU A 820 33.87 92.62 -1.16
N THR A 821 34.26 91.64 -1.96
CA THR A 821 35.50 91.67 -2.77
C THR A 821 35.14 92.00 -4.22
N GLU A 822 34.81 93.25 -4.48
CA GLU A 822 34.21 93.68 -5.75
C GLU A 822 35.21 93.83 -6.90
N LYS A 823 36.40 94.42 -6.69
CA LYS A 823 37.21 94.89 -7.82
C LYS A 823 38.74 94.83 -7.63
N VAL A 824 39.42 94.28 -8.64
CA VAL A 824 40.87 94.46 -8.86
C VAL A 824 41.13 95.89 -9.37
N LEU A 825 42.07 96.62 -8.77
CA LEU A 825 42.34 98.02 -9.12
C LEU A 825 43.56 98.21 -10.04
N SER A 826 44.49 97.26 -10.00
CA SER A 826 45.78 97.34 -10.71
C SER A 826 45.82 96.42 -11.93
N THR A 827 46.94 96.47 -12.66
CA THR A 827 47.39 95.31 -13.45
C THR A 827 47.55 94.07 -12.56
N THR A 828 47.41 92.89 -13.16
CA THR A 828 47.77 91.61 -12.53
C THR A 828 49.18 91.22 -12.91
N GLU A 829 49.98 90.74 -11.97
CA GLU A 829 51.31 90.22 -12.23
C GLU A 829 51.39 88.71 -11.91
N VAL A 830 52.23 88.00 -12.65
CA VAL A 830 52.59 86.61 -12.37
C VAL A 830 53.84 86.60 -11.49
N VAL A 831 53.72 86.00 -10.31
CA VAL A 831 54.73 86.04 -9.25
C VAL A 831 55.05 84.64 -8.74
N ALA A 832 56.27 84.46 -8.22
CA ALA A 832 56.68 83.22 -7.56
C ALA A 832 56.46 83.30 -6.04
N GLY A 833 56.01 82.19 -5.46
CA GLY A 833 56.05 81.93 -4.03
C GLY A 833 57.27 81.08 -3.62
N THR A 834 57.23 80.54 -2.40
CA THR A 834 58.31 79.78 -1.78
C THR A 834 58.59 78.42 -2.41
N LEU A 835 59.84 77.95 -2.28
CA LEU A 835 60.30 76.64 -2.74
C LEU A 835 59.73 75.51 -1.87
N GLN A 836 59.06 74.55 -2.49
CA GLN A 836 58.41 73.42 -1.80
C GLN A 836 58.55 72.11 -2.60
N PRO A 837 58.61 70.94 -1.94
CA PRO A 837 58.47 69.66 -2.63
C PRO A 837 57.01 69.47 -3.09
N MET A 838 56.78 68.82 -4.23
CA MET A 838 55.42 68.54 -4.71
C MET A 838 55.31 67.15 -5.33
N GLU A 839 54.29 66.37 -4.92
CA GLU A 839 54.02 65.02 -5.43
C GLU A 839 53.66 65.02 -6.92
N LEU A 840 52.84 65.98 -7.35
CA LEU A 840 52.53 66.25 -8.77
C LEU A 840 53.77 66.53 -9.65
N ALA A 841 54.91 66.90 -9.05
CA ALA A 841 56.19 67.07 -9.72
C ALA A 841 57.16 65.88 -9.45
N ASN A 842 56.61 64.71 -9.11
CA ASN A 842 57.34 63.48 -8.78
C ASN A 842 58.39 63.67 -7.65
N GLY A 843 58.06 64.52 -6.66
CA GLY A 843 58.95 64.85 -5.53
C GLY A 843 60.02 65.91 -5.83
N LYS A 844 60.10 66.45 -7.05
CA LYS A 844 61.00 67.59 -7.38
C LYS A 844 60.67 68.81 -6.49
N LYS A 845 61.69 69.61 -6.16
CA LYS A 845 61.52 70.92 -5.50
C LYS A 845 61.11 71.97 -6.53
N VAL A 846 59.93 72.53 -6.37
CA VAL A 846 59.30 73.48 -7.29
C VAL A 846 58.83 74.73 -6.55
N ILE A 847 58.58 75.81 -7.29
CA ILE A 847 57.95 77.03 -6.76
C ILE A 847 56.53 77.16 -7.35
N ARG A 848 55.59 77.61 -6.52
CA ARG A 848 54.22 77.96 -6.94
C ARG A 848 54.26 79.31 -7.67
N ILE A 849 53.79 79.33 -8.91
CA ILE A 849 53.69 80.52 -9.75
C ILE A 849 52.22 80.89 -9.86
N ALA A 850 51.84 82.07 -9.36
CA ALA A 850 50.46 82.53 -9.25
C ALA A 850 50.25 83.86 -9.98
N LYS A 851 49.06 84.07 -10.54
CA LYS A 851 48.64 85.34 -11.12
C LYS A 851 47.86 86.13 -10.08
N VAL A 852 48.47 87.18 -9.53
CA VAL A 852 47.89 88.00 -8.45
C VAL A 852 47.60 89.42 -8.93
N PRO A 853 46.58 90.09 -8.38
CA PRO A 853 46.49 91.54 -8.45
C PRO A 853 47.59 92.18 -7.58
N VAL A 854 48.12 93.32 -7.99
CA VAL A 854 49.01 94.14 -7.13
C VAL A 854 48.20 94.90 -6.08
N GLN A 855 46.99 95.35 -6.44
CA GLN A 855 46.01 95.94 -5.51
C GLN A 855 44.58 95.45 -5.76
N MET A 856 43.86 95.17 -4.68
CA MET A 856 42.41 94.94 -4.68
C MET A 856 41.68 95.97 -3.82
N ASN A 857 40.44 96.28 -4.21
CA ASN A 857 39.52 97.06 -3.39
C ASN A 857 38.53 96.13 -2.69
N TYR A 858 38.47 96.23 -1.37
CA TYR A 858 37.46 95.58 -0.54
C TYR A 858 36.48 96.62 -0.04
N ASN A 859 35.18 96.29 -0.05
CA ASN A 859 34.12 97.18 0.39
C ASN A 859 33.63 96.72 1.77
N ILE A 860 34.04 97.42 2.83
CA ILE A 860 33.63 97.14 4.21
C ILE A 860 32.35 97.94 4.47
N GLN A 861 31.22 97.25 4.51
CA GLN A 861 29.90 97.83 4.73
C GLN A 861 29.42 97.49 6.15
N ARG A 862 28.47 98.27 6.70
CA ARG A 862 27.69 97.85 7.87
C ARG A 862 26.54 96.93 7.43
N ALA A 863 26.22 95.92 8.23
CA ALA A 863 25.08 95.05 7.96
C ALA A 863 23.75 95.81 8.14
N TYR A 864 22.80 95.57 7.23
CA TYR A 864 21.45 96.17 7.23
C TYR A 864 20.46 95.23 7.96
N PRO A 865 19.45 95.71 8.71
CA PRO A 865 18.80 97.03 8.59
C PRO A 865 19.03 98.06 9.71
N THR A 866 19.17 99.31 9.26
CA THR A 866 18.68 100.58 9.86
C THR A 866 18.98 101.03 11.30
N THR A 867 19.58 100.24 12.21
CA THR A 867 20.00 100.74 13.56
C THR A 867 21.46 100.48 13.93
N THR A 868 22.21 99.83 13.06
CA THR A 868 23.52 99.21 13.32
C THR A 868 24.70 100.16 13.04
N LYS A 869 25.06 100.97 14.06
CA LYS A 869 26.39 101.62 14.30
C LYS A 869 27.24 102.05 13.07
N GLY A 870 27.47 103.35 12.92
CA GLY A 870 28.39 103.86 11.88
C GLY A 870 29.85 103.42 12.10
N ILE A 871 30.62 103.24 11.01
CA ILE A 871 32.06 102.94 11.09
C ILE A 871 32.82 104.20 11.50
N THR A 872 33.83 104.07 12.38
CA THR A 872 34.66 105.18 12.87
C THR A 872 36.14 105.04 12.52
N HIS A 873 36.71 103.84 12.66
CA HIS A 873 38.11 103.55 12.33
C HIS A 873 38.21 102.15 11.69
N ILE A 874 39.20 101.96 10.82
CA ILE A 874 39.57 100.64 10.26
C ILE A 874 41.08 100.52 10.33
N TYR A 875 41.58 99.62 11.16
CA TYR A 875 42.99 99.24 11.25
C TYR A 875 43.21 97.98 10.43
N PHE A 876 44.29 97.87 9.68
CA PHE A 876 44.51 96.74 8.76
C PHE A 876 45.99 96.42 8.58
N VAL A 877 46.25 95.22 8.07
CA VAL A 877 47.59 94.75 7.70
C VAL A 877 47.55 94.24 6.27
N ASP A 878 48.26 94.92 5.37
CA ASP A 878 48.44 94.53 3.97
C ASP A 878 49.92 94.19 3.68
N ALA A 879 50.27 93.88 2.44
CA ALA A 879 51.65 93.50 2.10
C ALA A 879 52.69 94.64 2.23
N ASN A 880 52.28 95.88 2.54
CA ASN A 880 53.17 96.96 2.98
C ASN A 880 53.27 97.10 4.51
N GLY A 881 52.34 96.51 5.28
CA GLY A 881 52.38 96.46 6.74
C GLY A 881 51.13 97.00 7.43
N LYS A 882 51.30 97.46 8.67
CA LYS A 882 50.24 97.99 9.56
C LYS A 882 49.84 99.42 9.15
N SER A 883 48.57 99.64 8.79
CA SER A 883 48.01 100.95 8.40
C SER A 883 46.54 101.11 8.82
N TYR A 884 45.99 102.33 8.84
CA TYR A 884 44.60 102.57 9.27
C TYR A 884 43.91 103.72 8.50
N THR A 885 42.57 103.75 8.54
CA THR A 885 41.76 104.89 8.08
C THR A 885 40.68 105.26 9.10
N GLN A 886 40.25 106.52 9.10
CA GLN A 886 39.20 107.05 9.98
C GLN A 886 38.01 107.59 9.16
N PRO A 887 37.06 106.74 8.73
CA PRO A 887 35.84 107.21 8.06
C PRO A 887 34.90 107.92 9.05
N ALA A 888 34.42 109.11 8.69
CA ALA A 888 33.49 109.88 9.53
C ALA A 888 32.05 109.32 9.45
N GLY A 889 31.74 108.31 10.28
CA GLY A 889 30.37 107.80 10.49
C GLY A 889 29.76 107.08 9.28
N ALA A 890 30.59 106.61 8.35
CA ALA A 890 30.14 106.09 7.06
C ALA A 890 29.36 104.76 7.19
N SER A 891 28.41 104.54 6.28
CA SER A 891 27.69 103.27 6.10
C SER A 891 28.52 102.19 5.42
N ASN A 892 29.52 102.60 4.63
CA ASN A 892 30.46 101.74 3.94
C ASN A 892 31.79 102.47 3.72
N LYS A 893 32.87 101.69 3.58
CA LYS A 893 34.23 102.20 3.34
C LYS A 893 34.99 101.25 2.44
N TRP A 894 35.38 101.79 1.29
CA TRP A 894 36.34 101.16 0.39
C TRP A 894 37.75 101.20 0.97
N LEU A 895 38.42 100.06 0.87
CA LEU A 895 39.77 99.82 1.36
C LEU A 895 40.61 99.18 0.25
N ALA A 896 41.50 99.98 -0.33
CA ALA A 896 42.46 99.53 -1.34
C ALA A 896 43.71 98.96 -0.65
N LEU A 897 44.02 97.69 -0.91
CA LEU A 897 45.04 96.92 -0.20
C LEU A 897 46.02 96.31 -1.18
N THR A 898 47.32 96.42 -0.89
CA THR A 898 48.37 95.76 -1.66
C THR A 898 48.45 94.28 -1.25
N THR A 899 48.26 93.40 -2.24
CA THR A 899 48.03 91.96 -2.06
C THR A 899 49.30 91.10 -2.22
N TYR A 900 50.39 91.69 -2.68
CA TYR A 900 51.70 91.05 -2.88
C TYR A 900 52.82 92.09 -2.76
N LYS A 901 53.97 91.67 -2.20
CA LYS A 901 55.20 92.48 -2.18
C LYS A 901 56.44 91.58 -2.11
N ASP A 902 57.52 91.95 -2.81
CA ASP A 902 58.88 91.39 -2.67
C ASP A 902 58.97 89.84 -2.63
N GLY A 903 58.19 89.16 -3.47
CA GLY A 903 58.14 87.69 -3.55
C GLY A 903 57.16 87.00 -2.61
N VAL A 904 56.41 87.76 -1.80
CA VAL A 904 55.47 87.25 -0.79
C VAL A 904 54.03 87.61 -1.15
N ILE A 905 53.20 86.60 -1.38
CA ILE A 905 51.75 86.73 -1.50
C ILE A 905 51.15 86.65 -0.09
N MET A 906 50.29 87.61 0.30
CA MET A 906 49.47 87.43 1.49
C MET A 906 48.13 86.80 1.12
N SER A 907 47.96 85.51 1.42
CA SER A 907 46.74 84.75 1.13
C SER A 907 45.50 85.30 1.83
N VAL A 908 45.69 85.93 3.00
CA VAL A 908 44.65 86.59 3.79
C VAL A 908 45.15 87.97 4.20
N VAL A 909 44.34 89.00 3.94
CA VAL A 909 44.53 90.37 4.44
C VAL A 909 43.65 90.54 5.69
N LYS A 910 44.11 91.22 6.74
CA LYS A 910 43.36 91.31 8.02
C LYS A 910 42.96 92.74 8.36
N CYS A 911 41.77 92.93 8.93
CA CYS A 911 41.34 94.24 9.46
C CYS A 911 40.56 94.18 10.79
N ASN A 912 40.64 95.26 11.57
CA ASN A 912 39.84 95.55 12.76
C ASN A 912 39.03 96.83 12.52
N VAL A 913 37.71 96.71 12.54
CA VAL A 913 36.74 97.77 12.23
C VAL A 913 36.10 98.27 13.52
N TYR A 914 36.36 99.51 13.91
CA TYR A 914 35.79 100.10 15.10
C TYR A 914 34.53 100.91 14.75
N LEU A 915 33.41 100.45 15.28
CA LEU A 915 32.08 101.00 15.10
C LEU A 915 31.73 101.96 16.25
N GLN A 916 30.69 102.76 16.04
CA GLN A 916 30.14 103.67 17.03
C GLN A 916 29.69 102.93 18.31
N ASN A 917 30.02 103.50 19.48
CA ASN A 917 29.60 103.00 20.80
C ASN A 917 28.07 102.88 20.94
N ASP A 918 27.60 102.22 21.99
CA ASP A 918 26.17 102.27 22.36
C ASP A 918 25.73 103.67 22.83
N ALA A 919 24.44 103.96 22.69
CA ALA A 919 23.86 105.22 23.13
C ALA A 919 24.06 105.43 24.64
N GLY A 920 24.70 106.53 25.00
CA GLY A 920 25.08 106.85 26.39
C GLY A 920 26.48 106.37 26.82
N VAL A 921 27.20 105.59 26.00
CA VAL A 921 28.55 105.09 26.34
C VAL A 921 29.64 106.06 25.88
N THR A 922 30.11 106.90 26.79
CA THR A 922 31.20 107.86 26.56
C THR A 922 32.57 107.23 26.85
N GLY A 923 33.38 107.00 25.80
CA GLY A 923 34.75 106.51 25.91
C GLY A 923 35.34 106.18 24.54
N THR A 924 36.67 106.10 24.43
CA THR A 924 37.36 105.70 23.19
C THR A 924 37.83 104.24 23.34
N PRO A 925 37.54 103.35 22.38
CA PRO A 925 38.12 102.00 22.38
C PRO A 925 39.65 102.05 22.29
N THR A 926 40.35 101.11 22.92
CA THR A 926 41.75 100.86 22.58
C THR A 926 41.79 100.31 21.15
N PHE A 927 42.42 101.05 20.25
CA PHE A 927 42.52 100.66 18.84
C PHE A 927 43.78 99.83 18.58
N GLU A 928 43.58 98.62 18.08
CA GLU A 928 44.64 97.64 17.86
C GLU A 928 44.61 97.16 16.40
N TYR A 929 45.81 96.90 15.86
CA TYR A 929 45.95 96.22 14.58
C TYR A 929 45.68 94.72 14.76
N PRO A 930 45.02 94.05 13.80
CA PRO A 930 44.88 92.61 13.87
C PRO A 930 46.26 91.92 13.80
N GLU A 931 46.35 90.79 14.51
CA GLU A 931 47.39 89.77 14.36
C GLU A 931 47.02 88.81 13.24
#